data_AF-A0AAD5KDZ9-F1
#
_entry.id   AF-A0AAD5KDZ9-F1
#
_cell.length_a   1.000
_cell.length_b   1.000
_cell.length_c   1.000
_cell.angle_alpha   90.00
_cell.angle_beta   90.00
_cell.angle_gamma   90.00
#
_symmetry.space_group_name_H-M   'P 1'
#
loop_
_entity.id
_entity.type
_entity.pdbx_description
1 polymer ?
#
loop_
_entity_poly.entity_id
_entity_poly.type
_entity_poly.pdbx_seq_one_letter_code
_entity_poly.pdbx_strand_id
1 'polypeptide(L)'
;MDELFDLIKVGGSVDIQRTDGRIHSAVVSGINTTTRSVTVEWFERGETKGKEIELDAILALNPDLIPAQPTENVRTLPSKLPAPSRASVAIVPNNKGGSVSTRSTRQSQAAHVLLANQNNLAFSQNGPQTAVAPRAVESMMPPPPAPVVAQPAPSVVAPPGGTVTRQSAMNPQGGGAAARRRSNVVKEVERLEKNREERRARQAEIKEEKKALMNMDPGNVNWEFLSMIREFQATLEFRPIRDTDGVEDHQITVCVRKRPLNKKELARKEVDVITVPSKDRIIVHEPKTKVDLTKYLENQNFRFDYAFDDSCDNEKVYKYSAKPLVQTIFEGGMATCFAYGQTGSGKTHTMGGDFQQGKTQDCSTGIYAKTARDVFKLLKSPKYRTLDLVVSASFFEIYSGKVFDLLNGKAKLRVLEDGKQQVQLVGLCERSVDSVEEVLKLIQHGNGVRTSGSTSANAHSSRSHAVFQVILRPRASTRLHGKFSLVDLAGNERGADTSSANRQTRMEGAEINKSLLALKECIRALGRKGAHLPFRASKLTQVLRDSFIGEKSKTCMIAMISPGLMSCEHSLNTLRYADRVKELAADPLDSGGKGSPTAIDTGTISPLIEEDGQDDDLAQLRSLNEGELSADLYTFHEAVSHLQEMEEDVLDSHKLVLDQIPKWHQACATLLAMTNEVDYDVDAYVQQMEDILAEAGEGFLRLKSKVSAFRAELQAEEEMSRNIKEANPPRNGRLQ
;
A
#
# COMPACT_ATOMS: atom_id res chain seq x y z
N MET A 1 -27.52 1.72 -24.23
CA MET A 1 -28.13 3.05 -23.95
C MET A 1 -27.15 4.19 -24.23
N ASP A 2 -25.84 3.93 -24.23
CA ASP A 2 -24.79 4.90 -24.55
C ASP A 2 -24.65 5.17 -26.07
N GLU A 3 -25.21 4.30 -26.90
CA GLU A 3 -25.30 4.40 -28.37
C GLU A 3 -25.92 5.72 -28.88
N LEU A 4 -26.65 6.46 -28.03
CA LEU A 4 -27.17 7.78 -28.41
C LEU A 4 -26.09 8.86 -28.54
N PHE A 5 -24.90 8.69 -27.96
CA PHE A 5 -23.81 9.66 -28.15
C PHE A 5 -23.17 9.54 -29.53
N ASP A 6 -23.11 8.36 -30.16
CA ASP A 6 -22.52 8.17 -31.50
C ASP A 6 -23.29 8.89 -32.63
N LEU A 7 -24.55 9.27 -32.35
CA LEU A 7 -25.42 10.05 -33.22
C LEU A 7 -25.02 11.54 -33.26
N ILE A 8 -24.39 12.05 -32.20
CA ILE A 8 -23.94 13.44 -32.09
C ILE A 8 -22.42 13.49 -32.24
N LYS A 9 -21.92 14.28 -33.18
CA LYS A 9 -20.48 14.37 -33.48
C LYS A 9 -19.97 15.78 -33.26
N VAL A 10 -18.78 15.91 -32.68
CA VAL A 10 -18.08 17.19 -32.57
C VAL A 10 -17.84 17.76 -33.97
N GLY A 11 -18.17 19.03 -34.18
CA GLY A 11 -18.26 19.67 -35.51
C GLY A 11 -19.63 19.53 -36.20
N GLY A 12 -20.55 18.74 -35.66
CA GLY A 12 -21.94 18.64 -36.14
C GLY A 12 -22.78 19.85 -35.72
N SER A 13 -23.80 20.18 -36.52
CA SER A 13 -24.76 21.24 -36.21
C SER A 13 -25.98 20.65 -35.51
N VAL A 14 -26.44 21.29 -34.42
CA VAL A 14 -27.65 20.93 -33.67
C VAL A 14 -28.45 22.17 -33.31
N ASP A 15 -29.77 22.10 -33.37
CA ASP A 15 -30.67 23.19 -33.02
C ASP A 15 -30.89 23.25 -31.51
N ILE A 16 -30.72 24.45 -30.92
CA ILE A 16 -30.81 24.68 -29.48
C ILE A 16 -31.74 25.84 -29.15
N GLN A 17 -32.51 25.70 -28.08
CA GLN A 17 -33.40 26.75 -27.59
C GLN A 17 -32.68 27.71 -26.65
N ARG A 18 -32.80 29.01 -26.95
CA ARG A 18 -32.28 30.13 -26.16
C ARG A 18 -33.25 30.49 -25.01
N THR A 19 -32.77 31.26 -24.04
CA THR A 19 -33.58 31.73 -22.89
C THR A 19 -34.69 32.72 -23.26
N ASP A 20 -34.72 33.22 -24.50
CA ASP A 20 -35.84 33.98 -25.08
C ASP A 20 -36.84 33.10 -25.87
N GLY A 21 -36.73 31.78 -25.74
CA GLY A 21 -37.60 30.78 -26.37
C GLY A 21 -37.25 30.47 -27.83
N ARG A 22 -36.30 31.19 -28.45
CA ARG A 22 -35.95 31.02 -29.87
C ARG A 22 -35.05 29.80 -30.08
N ILE A 23 -35.37 28.98 -31.08
CA ILE A 23 -34.51 27.89 -31.56
C ILE A 23 -33.53 28.46 -32.61
N HIS A 24 -32.27 28.02 -32.55
CA HIS A 24 -31.25 28.32 -33.56
C HIS A 24 -30.16 27.25 -33.57
N SER A 25 -29.49 27.08 -34.71
CA SER A 25 -28.41 26.11 -34.90
C SER A 25 -27.10 26.54 -34.24
N ALA A 26 -26.45 25.61 -33.55
CA ALA A 26 -25.13 25.74 -32.95
C ALA A 26 -24.26 24.52 -33.30
N VAL A 27 -22.94 24.67 -33.30
CA VAL A 27 -21.98 23.61 -33.61
C VAL A 27 -21.54 22.93 -32.31
N VAL A 28 -21.58 21.61 -32.25
CA VAL A 28 -21.08 20.83 -31.10
C VAL A 28 -19.56 20.98 -31.02
N SER A 29 -19.05 21.58 -29.95
CA SER A 29 -17.60 21.72 -29.71
C SER A 29 -17.05 20.68 -28.72
N GLY A 30 -17.91 20.06 -27.90
CA GLY A 30 -17.53 18.97 -27.00
C GLY A 30 -18.71 18.12 -26.53
N ILE A 31 -18.45 16.89 -26.12
CA ILE A 31 -19.45 15.94 -25.60
C ILE A 31 -18.89 15.36 -24.30
N ASN A 32 -19.68 15.40 -23.22
CA ASN A 32 -19.32 14.88 -21.92
C ASN A 32 -20.27 13.73 -21.52
N THR A 33 -19.81 12.51 -21.74
CA THR A 33 -20.59 11.28 -21.46
C THR A 33 -20.81 11.07 -19.95
N THR A 34 -19.90 11.55 -19.10
CA THR A 34 -19.99 11.40 -17.63
C THR A 34 -21.12 12.23 -17.02
N THR A 35 -21.37 13.43 -17.53
CA THR A 35 -22.45 14.33 -17.07
C THR A 35 -23.68 14.32 -17.98
N ARG A 36 -23.69 13.48 -19.03
CA ARG A 36 -24.72 13.42 -20.08
C ARG A 36 -25.04 14.79 -20.71
N SER A 37 -24.00 15.57 -20.98
CA SER A 37 -24.10 16.93 -21.51
C SER A 37 -23.29 17.12 -22.79
N VAL A 38 -23.67 18.11 -23.58
CA VAL A 38 -23.04 18.49 -24.84
C VAL A 38 -22.73 19.98 -24.78
N THR A 39 -21.50 20.35 -25.11
CA THR A 39 -21.08 21.75 -25.26
C THR A 39 -21.25 22.17 -26.72
N VAL A 40 -21.97 23.26 -26.93
CA VAL A 40 -22.31 23.81 -28.24
C VAL A 40 -21.89 25.27 -28.35
N GLU A 41 -21.41 25.67 -29.52
CA GLU A 41 -20.90 27.00 -29.82
C GLU A 41 -21.59 27.60 -31.05
N TRP A 42 -21.93 28.89 -30.99
CA TRP A 42 -22.48 29.64 -32.11
C TRP A 42 -21.86 31.03 -32.19
N PHE A 43 -21.88 31.63 -33.38
CA PHE A 43 -21.34 32.97 -33.62
C PHE A 43 -22.46 34.01 -33.61
N GLU A 44 -22.36 35.04 -32.76
CA GLU A 44 -23.38 36.08 -32.61
C GLU A 44 -22.75 37.46 -32.40
N ARG A 45 -23.08 38.40 -33.28
CA ARG A 45 -22.67 39.83 -33.22
C ARG A 45 -21.15 40.09 -33.17
N GLY A 46 -20.34 39.15 -33.66
CA GLY A 46 -18.87 39.28 -33.70
C GLY A 46 -18.13 38.40 -32.69
N GLU A 47 -18.85 37.71 -31.80
CA GLU A 47 -18.29 36.86 -30.75
C GLU A 47 -18.79 35.42 -30.89
N THR A 48 -17.90 34.44 -30.64
CA THR A 48 -18.29 33.05 -30.44
C THR A 48 -18.79 32.88 -29.00
N LYS A 49 -19.94 32.22 -28.82
CA LYS A 49 -20.53 31.93 -27.52
C LYS A 49 -20.76 30.44 -27.37
N GLY A 50 -20.29 29.89 -26.26
CA GLY A 50 -20.49 28.50 -25.88
C GLY A 50 -21.54 28.33 -24.78
N LYS A 51 -22.25 27.21 -24.77
CA LYS A 51 -23.09 26.76 -23.66
C LYS A 51 -23.06 25.23 -23.55
N GLU A 52 -23.06 24.72 -22.33
CA GLU A 52 -23.32 23.31 -22.04
C GLU A 52 -24.82 23.06 -21.85
N ILE A 53 -25.34 21.99 -22.45
CA ILE A 53 -26.76 21.62 -22.47
C ILE A 53 -26.89 20.10 -22.26
N GLU A 54 -27.88 19.66 -21.49
CA GLU A 54 -28.16 18.23 -21.26
C GLU A 54 -28.58 17.53 -22.57
N LEU A 55 -28.10 16.30 -22.77
CA LEU A 55 -28.31 15.52 -24.01
C LEU A 55 -29.80 15.41 -24.38
N ASP A 56 -30.63 15.07 -23.39
CA ASP A 56 -32.06 14.80 -23.58
C ASP A 56 -32.82 16.06 -24.08
N ALA A 57 -32.34 17.27 -23.74
CA ALA A 57 -32.90 18.53 -24.23
C ALA A 57 -32.49 18.86 -25.68
N ILE A 58 -31.33 18.38 -26.14
CA ILE A 58 -30.92 18.48 -27.55
C ILE A 58 -31.71 17.47 -28.39
N LEU A 59 -31.84 16.22 -27.93
CA LEU A 59 -32.61 15.18 -28.60
C LEU A 59 -34.09 15.57 -28.78
N ALA A 60 -34.70 16.21 -27.77
CA ALA A 60 -36.06 16.72 -27.85
C ALA A 60 -36.27 17.83 -28.90
N LEU A 61 -35.20 18.54 -29.30
CA LEU A 61 -35.24 19.59 -30.32
C LEU A 61 -34.75 19.11 -31.71
N ASN A 62 -34.06 17.97 -31.78
CA ASN A 62 -33.42 17.44 -32.98
C ASN A 62 -33.88 15.99 -33.25
N PRO A 63 -35.18 15.76 -33.54
CA PRO A 63 -35.73 14.41 -33.71
C PRO A 63 -35.09 13.65 -34.89
N ASP A 64 -34.59 14.35 -35.90
CA ASP A 64 -33.91 13.77 -37.07
C ASP A 64 -32.59 13.05 -36.72
N LEU A 65 -32.05 13.26 -35.51
CA LEU A 65 -30.89 12.53 -35.00
C LEU A 65 -31.25 11.14 -34.44
N ILE A 66 -32.53 10.80 -34.28
CA ILE A 66 -32.99 9.55 -33.65
C ILE A 66 -33.35 8.52 -34.74
N PRO A 67 -32.65 7.37 -34.84
CA PRO A 67 -33.01 6.32 -35.80
C PRO A 67 -34.38 5.71 -35.50
N ALA A 68 -35.27 5.70 -36.50
CA ALA A 68 -36.60 5.11 -36.37
C ALA A 68 -36.53 3.58 -36.18
N GLN A 69 -36.95 3.09 -35.01
CA GLN A 69 -37.07 1.65 -34.77
C GLN A 69 -38.35 1.07 -35.41
N PRO A 70 -38.34 -0.19 -35.88
CA PRO A 70 -39.54 -0.87 -36.38
C PRO A 70 -40.59 -1.06 -35.27
N THR A 71 -41.87 -0.94 -35.63
CA THR A 71 -42.97 -1.03 -34.67
C THR A 71 -43.34 -2.46 -34.28
N GLU A 72 -43.32 -2.76 -32.97
CA GLU A 72 -44.05 -3.92 -32.45
C GLU A 72 -45.57 -3.68 -32.54
N ASN A 73 -46.33 -4.71 -32.94
CA ASN A 73 -47.78 -4.72 -32.90
C ASN A 73 -48.26 -5.82 -31.94
N VAL A 74 -48.73 -5.42 -30.75
CA VAL A 74 -49.23 -6.33 -29.71
C VAL A 74 -50.67 -6.75 -29.99
N ARG A 75 -50.95 -8.07 -30.06
CA ARG A 75 -52.23 -8.64 -29.58
C ARG A 75 -52.32 -10.18 -29.47
N THR A 76 -52.88 -10.62 -28.33
CA THR A 76 -53.71 -11.83 -28.07
C THR A 76 -53.15 -13.26 -28.21
N LEU A 77 -53.20 -13.97 -27.06
CA LEU A 77 -53.36 -15.43 -26.84
C LEU A 77 -54.69 -15.99 -27.40
N PRO A 78 -54.97 -17.33 -27.41
CA PRO A 78 -54.10 -18.53 -27.27
C PRO A 78 -54.39 -19.67 -28.30
N SER A 79 -53.74 -20.85 -28.10
CA SER A 79 -54.27 -22.25 -28.26
C SER A 79 -53.48 -23.23 -29.16
N LYS A 80 -53.93 -24.50 -29.23
CA LYS A 80 -53.16 -25.75 -29.47
C LYS A 80 -53.10 -26.21 -30.94
N LEU A 81 -52.00 -26.90 -31.32
CA LEU A 81 -51.84 -28.16 -32.13
C LEU A 81 -52.67 -28.38 -33.44
N PRO A 82 -52.28 -29.29 -34.39
CA PRO A 82 -51.16 -30.25 -34.43
C PRO A 82 -50.33 -30.23 -35.76
N ALA A 83 -49.53 -31.28 -35.98
CA ALA A 83 -48.92 -31.71 -37.27
C ALA A 83 -49.95 -32.51 -38.14
N PRO A 84 -49.67 -33.18 -39.31
CA PRO A 84 -48.35 -33.53 -39.88
C PRO A 84 -48.16 -33.67 -41.44
N SER A 85 -46.90 -33.90 -41.83
CA SER A 85 -46.41 -34.86 -42.87
C SER A 85 -46.37 -34.55 -44.40
N ARG A 86 -45.23 -35.00 -45.01
CA ARG A 86 -45.01 -35.54 -46.38
C ARG A 86 -45.19 -34.61 -47.61
N ALA A 87 -44.42 -34.72 -48.72
CA ALA A 87 -43.12 -35.35 -49.07
C ALA A 87 -42.66 -34.80 -50.47
N SER A 88 -41.68 -35.27 -51.28
CA SER A 88 -40.62 -36.31 -51.25
C SER A 88 -39.71 -36.20 -52.51
N VAL A 89 -38.40 -36.50 -52.42
CA VAL A 89 -37.51 -36.99 -53.53
C VAL A 89 -37.18 -35.92 -54.62
N ALA A 90 -36.02 -35.84 -55.32
CA ALA A 90 -34.80 -36.67 -55.50
C ALA A 90 -33.52 -35.75 -55.43
N ILE A 91 -32.27 -36.08 -55.83
CA ILE A 91 -31.57 -37.27 -56.39
C ILE A 91 -30.04 -37.20 -56.03
N VAL A 92 -29.22 -38.19 -56.43
CA VAL A 92 -27.74 -38.21 -56.27
C VAL A 92 -27.07 -38.78 -57.54
N PRO A 93 -25.84 -38.34 -57.90
CA PRO A 93 -24.86 -39.20 -58.55
C PRO A 93 -23.55 -39.32 -57.74
N ASN A 94 -22.81 -40.41 -57.98
CA ASN A 94 -21.67 -40.89 -57.19
C ASN A 94 -20.63 -41.55 -58.13
N ASN A 95 -19.31 -41.39 -57.90
CA ASN A 95 -18.25 -42.44 -57.98
C ASN A 95 -16.81 -41.87 -58.14
N LYS A 96 -15.85 -42.52 -57.45
CA LYS A 96 -14.49 -42.99 -57.88
C LYS A 96 -13.49 -41.98 -58.53
N GLY A 97 -12.17 -42.14 -58.40
CA GLY A 97 -11.36 -43.11 -57.63
C GLY A 97 -9.93 -43.28 -58.20
N GLY A 98 -8.94 -43.59 -57.35
CA GLY A 98 -7.50 -43.72 -57.69
C GLY A 98 -6.62 -42.87 -56.74
N SER A 99 -5.51 -43.31 -56.12
CA SER A 99 -4.58 -44.45 -56.33
C SER A 99 -3.71 -44.29 -57.60
N VAL A 100 -2.39 -44.49 -57.62
CA VAL A 100 -1.47 -45.27 -56.74
C VAL A 100 -0.04 -44.66 -56.73
N SER A 101 0.68 -44.78 -55.59
CA SER A 101 2.15 -45.02 -55.34
C SER A 101 3.25 -44.60 -56.36
N THR A 102 4.55 -44.39 -56.04
CA THR A 102 5.47 -44.83 -54.97
C THR A 102 6.44 -43.65 -54.64
N ARG A 103 7.62 -43.65 -53.97
CA ARG A 103 8.57 -44.54 -53.21
C ARG A 103 9.57 -43.54 -52.53
N SER A 104 10.45 -43.80 -51.56
CA SER A 104 10.64 -44.78 -50.46
C SER A 104 12.01 -44.51 -49.82
N THR A 105 12.17 -44.62 -48.49
CA THR A 105 13.46 -44.79 -47.74
C THR A 105 14.51 -43.65 -47.86
N ARG A 106 15.43 -43.38 -46.91
CA ARG A 106 15.76 -44.00 -45.60
C ARG A 106 16.42 -42.97 -44.64
N GLN A 107 16.64 -43.41 -43.39
CA GLN A 107 17.67 -43.03 -42.37
C GLN A 107 18.94 -42.30 -42.90
N SER A 108 19.71 -41.47 -42.15
CA SER A 108 19.90 -41.33 -40.67
C SER A 108 20.80 -40.13 -40.25
N GLN A 109 20.63 -39.67 -38.99
CA GLN A 109 21.65 -39.20 -37.99
C GLN A 109 22.73 -38.11 -38.26
N ALA A 110 23.12 -37.44 -37.14
CA ALA A 110 24.47 -36.97 -36.74
C ALA A 110 24.93 -35.49 -36.94
N ALA A 111 24.75 -34.69 -35.87
CA ALA A 111 25.79 -34.06 -35.03
C ALA A 111 26.72 -32.90 -35.52
N HIS A 112 27.42 -32.31 -34.52
CA HIS A 112 28.52 -31.30 -34.55
C HIS A 112 28.19 -29.81 -34.84
N VAL A 113 28.96 -28.79 -34.40
CA VAL A 113 29.61 -28.47 -33.08
C VAL A 113 30.36 -27.11 -33.13
N LEU A 114 30.32 -26.30 -32.04
CA LEU A 114 31.17 -25.11 -31.76
C LEU A 114 31.08 -23.94 -32.80
N LEU A 115 31.69 -22.75 -32.64
CA LEU A 115 32.64 -22.18 -31.65
C LEU A 115 32.32 -20.67 -31.40
N ALA A 116 33.16 -19.94 -30.63
CA ALA A 116 32.92 -18.57 -30.15
C ALA A 116 34.05 -17.57 -30.49
N ASN A 117 33.80 -16.27 -30.30
CA ASN A 117 34.76 -15.16 -30.04
C ASN A 117 33.93 -13.96 -29.49
N GLN A 118 34.26 -13.14 -28.48
CA GLN A 118 35.47 -12.75 -27.73
C GLN A 118 36.21 -11.47 -28.22
N ASN A 119 36.29 -10.46 -27.33
CA ASN A 119 37.23 -9.31 -27.28
C ASN A 119 37.14 -8.18 -28.35
N ASN A 120 37.66 -6.95 -28.14
CA ASN A 120 37.89 -6.08 -26.96
C ASN A 120 38.39 -4.68 -27.48
N LEU A 121 38.71 -3.74 -26.57
CA LEU A 121 39.50 -2.50 -26.71
C LEU A 121 38.77 -1.22 -27.14
N ALA A 122 39.38 -0.09 -26.78
CA ALA A 122 38.90 1.29 -26.91
C ALA A 122 40.02 2.19 -27.46
N PHE A 123 39.69 3.40 -27.93
CA PHE A 123 40.62 4.55 -27.93
C PHE A 123 39.87 5.90 -27.94
N SER A 124 40.61 6.99 -27.82
CA SER A 124 40.12 8.38 -27.65
C SER A 124 40.67 9.30 -28.75
N GLN A 125 39.92 10.36 -29.15
CA GLN A 125 40.42 11.74 -29.33
C GLN A 125 39.39 12.77 -29.86
N ASN A 126 39.49 14.02 -29.35
CA ASN A 126 39.40 15.37 -29.98
C ASN A 126 38.27 15.79 -30.98
N GLY A 127 37.91 17.09 -30.94
CA GLY A 127 37.05 17.81 -31.93
C GLY A 127 37.86 18.47 -33.08
N PRO A 128 37.44 19.60 -33.73
CA PRO A 128 36.46 20.62 -33.29
C PRO A 128 35.53 21.29 -34.38
N GLN A 129 34.73 22.28 -33.96
CA GLN A 129 34.19 23.49 -34.66
C GLN A 129 33.73 23.49 -36.16
N THR A 130 32.46 23.88 -36.40
CA THR A 130 31.94 25.01 -37.25
C THR A 130 30.40 24.90 -37.28
N ALA A 131 29.51 25.90 -37.17
CA ALA A 131 29.42 27.33 -37.54
C ALA A 131 28.83 27.59 -38.95
N VAL A 132 27.56 28.04 -39.01
CA VAL A 132 26.94 28.96 -40.01
C VAL A 132 25.45 29.19 -39.66
N ALA A 133 24.93 30.39 -39.94
CA ALA A 133 23.50 30.76 -39.91
C ALA A 133 23.20 31.70 -41.10
N PRO A 134 21.91 31.94 -41.47
CA PRO A 134 21.46 33.35 -41.50
C PRO A 134 19.94 33.64 -41.32
N ARG A 135 19.66 34.75 -40.63
CA ARG A 135 18.60 35.78 -40.89
C ARG A 135 17.10 35.40 -40.94
N ALA A 136 16.14 36.36 -40.87
CA ALA A 136 15.90 37.53 -39.98
C ALA A 136 14.76 38.41 -40.58
N VAL A 137 13.80 38.87 -39.76
CA VAL A 137 12.90 40.01 -40.04
C VAL A 137 12.54 40.71 -38.71
N GLU A 138 12.40 42.04 -38.70
CA GLU A 138 12.02 42.89 -37.55
C GLU A 138 10.51 43.22 -37.59
N SER A 139 9.83 43.97 -36.70
CA SER A 139 10.15 44.90 -35.60
C SER A 139 8.93 44.93 -34.61
N MET A 140 8.74 45.74 -33.55
CA MET A 140 9.30 47.01 -33.01
C MET A 140 9.36 46.95 -31.44
N MET A 141 9.73 48.06 -30.79
CA MET A 141 9.74 48.26 -29.33
C MET A 141 9.31 49.69 -28.92
N PRO A 142 8.94 49.90 -27.64
CA PRO A 142 9.32 51.09 -26.86
C PRO A 142 10.37 50.77 -25.76
N PRO A 143 11.10 51.76 -25.21
CA PRO A 143 12.36 51.55 -24.49
C PRO A 143 12.29 51.48 -22.94
N PRO A 144 13.34 50.95 -22.26
CA PRO A 144 13.46 50.89 -20.80
C PRO A 144 14.25 52.06 -20.16
N PRO A 145 14.12 52.30 -18.84
CA PRO A 145 14.94 53.26 -18.08
C PRO A 145 16.29 52.67 -17.61
N ALA A 146 17.27 53.56 -17.34
CA ALA A 146 18.65 53.24 -16.97
C ALA A 146 18.93 53.36 -15.44
N PRO A 147 20.05 52.81 -14.91
CA PRO A 147 20.27 52.67 -13.47
C PRO A 147 20.91 53.92 -12.81
N VAL A 148 20.80 54.00 -11.48
CA VAL A 148 21.43 55.04 -10.63
C VAL A 148 22.58 54.44 -9.82
N VAL A 149 23.74 55.11 -9.84
CA VAL A 149 24.95 54.75 -9.08
C VAL A 149 25.00 55.55 -7.77
N ALA A 150 25.48 54.93 -6.69
CA ALA A 150 25.55 55.55 -5.37
C ALA A 150 26.80 56.44 -5.17
N GLN A 151 26.66 57.49 -4.37
CA GLN A 151 27.77 58.25 -3.75
C GLN A 151 27.43 58.59 -2.28
N PRO A 152 28.44 58.84 -1.41
CA PRO A 152 28.26 58.79 0.05
C PRO A 152 27.85 60.13 0.71
N ALA A 153 27.51 60.06 2.00
CA ALA A 153 27.03 61.19 2.80
C ALA A 153 28.14 62.16 3.27
N PRO A 154 27.85 63.47 3.42
CA PRO A 154 28.76 64.43 4.04
C PRO A 154 28.70 64.38 5.58
N SER A 155 29.83 64.70 6.22
CA SER A 155 29.98 64.73 7.69
C SER A 155 29.80 66.13 8.29
N VAL A 156 29.51 66.20 9.59
CA VAL A 156 29.28 67.46 10.33
C VAL A 156 30.60 68.18 10.65
N VAL A 157 30.67 69.48 10.35
CA VAL A 157 31.72 70.41 10.84
C VAL A 157 31.07 71.74 11.22
N ALA A 158 31.51 72.36 12.32
CA ALA A 158 30.95 73.60 12.85
C ALA A 158 31.69 74.86 12.32
N PRO A 159 31.02 76.03 12.24
CA PRO A 159 31.66 77.29 11.83
C PRO A 159 32.30 78.04 13.03
N PRO A 160 33.49 78.64 12.87
CA PRO A 160 33.99 79.67 13.78
C PRO A 160 33.30 81.03 13.52
N GLY A 161 33.35 81.93 14.51
CA GLY A 161 32.63 83.21 14.46
C GLY A 161 33.28 84.31 13.60
N GLY A 162 32.46 85.27 13.17
CA GLY A 162 32.90 86.51 12.51
C GLY A 162 32.01 87.68 12.92
N THR A 163 32.55 88.62 13.69
CA THR A 163 31.83 89.79 14.20
C THR A 163 31.82 90.96 13.21
N VAL A 164 30.64 91.39 12.77
CA VAL A 164 30.44 92.76 12.23
C VAL A 164 29.18 93.36 12.84
N THR A 165 29.34 94.47 13.55
CA THR A 165 28.25 95.24 14.15
C THR A 165 27.60 96.19 13.14
N ARG A 166 26.27 96.29 13.15
CA ARG A 166 25.57 97.57 12.92
C ARG A 166 24.26 97.62 13.69
N GLN A 167 24.01 98.75 14.33
CA GLN A 167 22.80 99.03 15.11
C GLN A 167 21.78 99.79 14.27
N SER A 168 20.51 99.40 14.38
CA SER A 168 19.38 100.32 14.31
C SER A 168 18.22 99.68 15.10
N ALA A 169 17.49 100.49 15.87
CA ALA A 169 16.54 100.00 16.87
C ALA A 169 15.11 100.47 16.59
N MET A 170 14.12 99.66 16.97
CA MET A 170 12.84 100.16 17.48
C MET A 170 12.13 99.10 18.34
N ASN A 171 11.15 99.54 19.14
CA ASN A 171 10.74 98.87 20.38
C ASN A 171 9.54 97.89 20.22
N PRO A 172 9.26 97.01 21.21
CA PRO A 172 8.30 95.92 21.07
C PRO A 172 6.88 96.23 21.60
N GLN A 173 5.91 95.64 20.93
CA GLN A 173 4.57 95.20 21.38
C GLN A 173 4.11 94.20 20.30
N GLY A 174 3.44 93.07 20.56
CA GLY A 174 2.81 92.59 21.78
C GLY A 174 1.53 91.86 21.36
N GLY A 175 1.58 90.54 21.12
CA GLY A 175 0.44 89.83 20.56
C GLY A 175 0.59 88.33 20.38
N GLY A 176 -0.18 87.57 21.17
CA GLY A 176 -0.71 86.25 20.83
C GLY A 176 0.29 85.12 20.55
N ALA A 177 0.48 84.22 21.51
CA ALA A 177 0.96 82.87 21.23
C ALA A 177 -0.09 82.12 20.39
N ALA A 178 0.01 82.24 19.07
CA ALA A 178 -0.91 81.62 18.11
C ALA A 178 -0.70 80.09 18.10
N ALA A 179 -1.29 79.40 19.07
CA ALA A 179 -1.43 77.95 19.11
C ALA A 179 -2.25 77.49 17.90
N ARG A 180 -1.55 77.31 16.78
CA ARG A 180 -2.09 77.07 15.44
C ARG A 180 -2.91 75.77 15.46
N ARG A 181 -4.21 75.89 15.73
CA ARG A 181 -5.17 74.77 15.84
C ARG A 181 -5.13 73.97 14.54
N ARG A 182 -4.30 72.91 14.51
CA ARG A 182 -4.25 71.95 13.39
C ARG A 182 -5.68 71.46 13.18
N SER A 183 -6.20 71.66 11.97
CA SER A 183 -7.52 71.17 11.58
C SER A 183 -7.63 69.68 11.89
N ASN A 184 -8.81 69.21 12.27
CA ASN A 184 -9.01 67.78 12.58
C ASN A 184 -8.64 66.89 11.38
N VAL A 185 -8.80 67.39 10.14
CA VAL A 185 -8.33 66.72 8.91
C VAL A 185 -6.81 66.51 8.94
N VAL A 186 -6.02 67.51 9.35
CA VAL A 186 -4.56 67.42 9.43
C VAL A 186 -4.13 66.44 10.52
N LYS A 187 -4.85 66.40 11.66
CA LYS A 187 -4.61 65.42 12.73
C LYS A 187 -4.91 63.99 12.30
N GLU A 188 -5.96 63.78 11.52
CA GLU A 188 -6.28 62.44 10.99
C GLU A 188 -5.28 61.99 9.90
N VAL A 189 -4.74 62.91 9.09
CA VAL A 189 -3.62 62.59 8.18
C VAL A 189 -2.37 62.19 8.97
N GLU A 190 -1.98 62.96 9.98
CA GLU A 190 -0.84 62.68 10.86
C GLU A 190 -1.00 61.35 11.63
N ARG A 191 -2.24 61.03 12.05
CA ARG A 191 -2.63 59.74 12.66
C ARG A 191 -2.58 58.58 11.64
N LEU A 192 -2.98 58.80 10.40
CA LEU A 192 -2.87 57.82 9.31
C LEU A 192 -1.41 57.53 8.93
N GLU A 193 -0.56 58.55 8.92
CA GLU A 193 0.89 58.41 8.69
C GLU A 193 1.54 57.63 9.84
N LYS A 194 1.26 57.97 11.10
CA LYS A 194 1.75 57.20 12.25
C LYS A 194 1.30 55.75 12.20
N ASN A 195 0.03 55.47 11.89
CA ASN A 195 -0.49 54.11 11.75
C ASN A 195 0.18 53.34 10.58
N ARG A 196 0.60 54.02 9.52
CA ARG A 196 1.40 53.43 8.43
C ARG A 196 2.84 53.15 8.87
N GLU A 197 3.41 53.98 9.73
CA GLU A 197 4.76 53.76 10.30
C GLU A 197 4.79 52.63 11.32
N GLU A 198 3.85 52.58 12.26
CA GLU A 198 3.72 51.45 13.20
C GLU A 198 3.44 50.11 12.50
N ARG A 199 2.82 50.13 11.30
CA ARG A 199 2.64 48.95 10.46
C ARG A 199 3.90 48.59 9.67
N ARG A 200 4.65 49.58 9.14
CA ARG A 200 5.97 49.36 8.50
C ARG A 200 7.00 48.82 9.51
N ALA A 201 7.04 49.36 10.72
CA ALA A 201 7.94 48.93 11.79
C ALA A 201 7.70 47.45 12.15
N ARG A 202 6.46 47.07 12.47
CA ARG A 202 6.09 45.67 12.74
C ARG A 202 6.36 44.74 11.56
N GLN A 203 6.21 45.20 10.31
CA GLN A 203 6.58 44.39 9.13
C GLN A 203 8.09 44.24 8.94
N ALA A 204 8.90 45.21 9.39
CA ALA A 204 10.36 45.10 9.39
C ALA A 204 10.85 44.17 10.51
N GLU A 205 10.29 44.31 11.71
CA GLU A 205 10.53 43.49 12.90
C GLU A 205 10.23 42.01 12.62
N ILE A 206 9.01 41.68 12.17
CA ILE A 206 8.63 40.31 11.74
C ILE A 206 9.55 39.78 10.64
N LYS A 207 10.04 40.63 9.73
CA LYS A 207 10.97 40.22 8.66
C LYS A 207 12.38 39.97 9.19
N GLU A 208 12.81 40.66 10.24
CA GLU A 208 14.08 40.46 10.91
C GLU A 208 14.07 39.21 11.78
N GLU A 209 13.02 38.99 12.57
CA GLU A 209 12.76 37.71 13.28
C GLU A 209 12.73 36.53 12.31
N LYS A 210 11.96 36.64 11.22
CA LYS A 210 11.89 35.61 10.17
C LYS A 210 13.26 35.32 9.54
N LYS A 211 14.11 36.34 9.39
CA LYS A 211 15.48 36.20 8.87
C LYS A 211 16.42 35.58 9.90
N ALA A 212 16.27 35.88 11.19
CA ALA A 212 17.03 35.28 12.27
C ALA A 212 16.74 33.78 12.41
N LEU A 213 15.46 33.41 12.42
CA LEU A 213 15.01 32.00 12.47
C LEU A 213 15.46 31.22 11.23
N MET A 214 15.34 31.79 10.02
CA MET A 214 15.87 31.21 8.78
C MET A 214 17.39 30.98 8.82
N ASN A 215 18.12 31.75 9.63
CA ASN A 215 19.57 31.62 9.79
C ASN A 215 19.99 30.56 10.83
N MET A 216 19.05 29.99 11.60
CA MET A 216 19.33 28.90 12.54
C MET A 216 19.57 27.55 11.84
N ASP A 217 18.86 27.28 10.74
CA ASP A 217 19.00 26.06 9.93
C ASP A 217 19.25 26.39 8.44
N PRO A 218 20.47 26.88 8.09
CA PRO A 218 20.76 27.38 6.75
C PRO A 218 20.43 26.37 5.63
N GLY A 219 19.50 26.76 4.76
CA GLY A 219 19.10 25.98 3.60
C GLY A 219 18.37 24.67 3.95
N ASN A 220 17.53 24.64 4.98
CA ASN A 220 16.39 23.70 5.04
C ASN A 220 15.14 24.41 4.50
N VAL A 221 14.41 23.81 3.55
CA VAL A 221 13.17 24.38 2.99
C VAL A 221 12.03 24.39 4.02
N ASN A 222 12.06 23.45 4.98
CA ASN A 222 11.00 23.24 5.97
C ASN A 222 11.30 23.91 7.32
N TRP A 223 12.23 24.87 7.36
CA TRP A 223 12.68 25.52 8.60
C TRP A 223 11.53 26.16 9.40
N GLU A 224 10.50 26.70 8.74
CA GLU A 224 9.34 27.32 9.40
C GLU A 224 8.54 26.29 10.23
N PHE A 225 8.40 25.06 9.73
CA PHE A 225 7.77 23.98 10.49
C PHE A 225 8.68 23.48 11.61
N LEU A 226 9.99 23.41 11.37
CA LEU A 226 10.98 23.04 12.40
C LEU A 226 11.00 24.05 13.57
N SER A 227 10.79 25.34 13.31
CA SER A 227 10.62 26.37 14.36
C SER A 227 9.36 26.11 15.18
N MET A 228 8.20 26.01 14.52
CA MET A 228 6.92 25.73 15.20
C MET A 228 6.94 24.42 16.02
N ILE A 229 7.68 23.40 15.57
CA ILE A 229 7.87 22.15 16.32
C ILE A 229 8.73 22.38 17.57
N ARG A 230 9.87 23.08 17.46
CA ARG A 230 10.73 23.42 18.62
C ARG A 230 9.99 24.29 19.65
N GLU A 231 9.23 25.29 19.18
CA GLU A 231 8.38 26.15 20.00
C GLU A 231 7.33 25.32 20.75
N PHE A 232 6.64 24.41 20.06
CA PHE A 232 5.67 23.51 20.70
C PHE A 232 6.33 22.54 21.69
N GLN A 233 7.48 21.94 21.33
CA GLN A 233 8.25 21.06 22.21
C GLN A 233 8.67 21.78 23.50
N ALA A 234 9.02 23.06 23.45
CA ALA A 234 9.34 23.87 24.64
C ALA A 234 8.15 24.10 25.59
N THR A 235 6.90 23.82 25.16
CA THR A 235 5.71 23.84 26.02
C THR A 235 5.40 22.49 26.70
N LEU A 236 6.12 21.43 26.36
CA LEU A 236 5.88 20.06 26.86
C LEU A 236 6.78 19.71 28.04
N GLU A 237 6.23 19.02 29.04
CA GLU A 237 7.03 18.37 30.07
C GLU A 237 7.41 16.94 29.61
N PHE A 238 8.72 16.66 29.55
CA PHE A 238 9.24 15.36 29.13
C PHE A 238 9.44 14.40 30.31
N ARG A 239 8.67 13.31 30.32
CA ARG A 239 8.73 12.20 31.29
C ARG A 239 8.92 10.86 30.55
N PRO A 240 10.07 10.62 29.90
CA PRO A 240 10.34 9.40 29.14
C PRO A 240 10.34 8.16 30.05
N ILE A 241 10.06 6.99 29.44
CA ILE A 241 9.98 5.71 30.12
C ILE A 241 11.31 5.31 30.79
N ARG A 242 11.23 4.81 32.03
CA ARG A 242 12.40 4.49 32.86
C ARG A 242 12.48 2.99 33.14
N ASP A 243 13.70 2.51 33.35
CA ASP A 243 13.94 1.10 33.69
C ASP A 243 13.39 0.67 35.08
N THR A 244 12.88 1.62 35.86
CA THR A 244 12.18 1.41 37.13
C THR A 244 10.67 1.24 37.01
N ASP A 245 10.08 1.55 35.85
CA ASP A 245 8.63 1.60 35.72
C ASP A 245 8.03 0.18 35.73
N GLY A 246 6.88 0.04 36.40
CA GLY A 246 6.13 -1.22 36.47
C GLY A 246 5.61 -1.65 35.09
N VAL A 247 5.46 -2.97 34.92
CA VAL A 247 4.84 -3.55 33.73
C VAL A 247 3.40 -3.91 34.08
N GLU A 248 2.46 -3.26 33.40
CA GLU A 248 1.02 -3.47 33.54
C GLU A 248 0.58 -4.66 32.67
N ASP A 249 -0.27 -5.56 33.20
CA ASP A 249 -0.64 -6.82 32.55
C ASP A 249 -2.01 -6.73 31.86
N HIS A 250 -2.01 -6.83 30.53
CA HIS A 250 -3.19 -6.70 29.68
C HIS A 250 -3.31 -7.89 28.72
N GLN A 251 -4.53 -8.24 28.30
CA GLN A 251 -4.73 -9.33 27.31
C GLN A 251 -4.18 -8.92 25.93
N ILE A 252 -4.42 -7.67 25.53
CA ILE A 252 -3.84 -7.04 24.34
C ILE A 252 -3.01 -5.85 24.83
N THR A 253 -1.74 -5.79 24.46
CA THR A 253 -0.83 -4.67 24.76
C THR A 253 -0.42 -3.98 23.46
N VAL A 254 -0.64 -2.67 23.36
CA VAL A 254 -0.28 -1.87 22.19
C VAL A 254 0.88 -0.93 22.52
N CYS A 255 2.03 -1.25 21.95
CA CYS A 255 3.25 -0.47 22.02
C CYS A 255 3.47 0.35 20.73
N VAL A 256 4.05 1.54 20.85
CA VAL A 256 4.58 2.32 19.71
C VAL A 256 6.07 2.56 19.88
N ARG A 257 6.85 2.42 18.81
CA ARG A 257 8.29 2.73 18.77
C ARG A 257 8.60 3.77 17.69
N LYS A 258 9.05 4.94 18.11
CA LYS A 258 9.79 5.89 17.25
C LYS A 258 11.20 5.34 17.03
N ARG A 259 11.68 5.28 15.79
CA ARG A 259 13.12 5.12 15.51
C ARG A 259 13.80 6.49 15.35
N PRO A 260 15.13 6.61 15.54
CA PRO A 260 15.85 7.82 15.14
C PRO A 260 15.80 8.06 13.62
N LEU A 261 16.01 9.32 13.22
CA LEU A 261 16.28 9.70 11.83
C LEU A 261 17.55 9.00 11.32
N ASN A 262 17.52 8.48 10.11
CA ASN A 262 18.66 7.76 9.51
C ASN A 262 19.58 8.70 8.71
N LYS A 263 20.82 8.27 8.42
CA LYS A 263 21.83 9.10 7.75
C LYS A 263 21.39 9.68 6.39
N LYS A 264 20.47 9.03 5.66
CA LYS A 264 19.91 9.56 4.40
C LYS A 264 18.90 10.69 4.66
N GLU A 265 18.09 10.56 5.71
CA GLU A 265 17.11 11.56 6.14
C GLU A 265 17.80 12.81 6.69
N LEU A 266 18.84 12.66 7.52
CA LEU A 266 19.68 13.79 7.96
C LEU A 266 20.35 14.49 6.78
N ALA A 267 20.89 13.75 5.81
CA ALA A 267 21.53 14.32 4.62
C ALA A 267 20.55 15.11 3.74
N ARG A 268 19.25 14.75 3.76
CA ARG A 268 18.16 15.48 3.10
C ARG A 268 17.61 16.65 3.93
N LYS A 269 18.06 16.83 5.18
CA LYS A 269 17.48 17.74 6.19
C LYS A 269 15.98 17.49 6.43
N GLU A 270 15.55 16.23 6.41
CA GLU A 270 14.18 15.88 6.77
C GLU A 270 13.88 16.31 8.22
N VAL A 271 12.69 16.89 8.43
CA VAL A 271 12.23 17.37 9.74
C VAL A 271 11.64 16.20 10.52
N ASP A 272 12.01 16.09 11.79
CA ASP A 272 11.35 15.18 12.73
C ASP A 272 9.99 15.75 13.13
N VAL A 273 8.91 15.01 12.85
CA VAL A 273 7.54 15.40 13.17
C VAL A 273 6.93 14.59 14.33
N ILE A 274 7.73 13.79 15.04
CA ILE A 274 7.25 12.85 16.07
C ILE A 274 7.87 13.15 17.43
N THR A 275 7.05 13.62 18.38
CA THR A 275 7.45 13.86 19.77
C THR A 275 6.81 12.83 20.71
N VAL A 276 7.62 12.20 21.56
CA VAL A 276 7.18 11.29 22.64
C VAL A 276 7.40 12.00 23.98
N PRO A 277 6.41 12.71 24.54
CA PRO A 277 6.59 13.43 25.80
C PRO A 277 6.50 12.55 27.05
N SER A 278 5.80 11.41 27.02
CA SER A 278 5.62 10.53 28.19
C SER A 278 5.61 9.05 27.81
N LYS A 279 5.75 8.15 28.80
CA LYS A 279 5.73 6.69 28.61
C LYS A 279 4.48 6.15 27.88
N ASP A 280 3.40 6.92 27.80
CA ASP A 280 2.08 6.51 27.29
C ASP A 280 1.55 7.40 26.16
N ARG A 281 2.20 8.52 25.82
CA ARG A 281 1.69 9.52 24.86
C ARG A 281 2.66 9.74 23.72
N ILE A 282 2.10 9.90 22.52
CA ILE A 282 2.85 10.36 21.34
C ILE A 282 2.09 11.46 20.61
N ILE A 283 2.84 12.41 20.04
CA ILE A 283 2.32 13.56 19.31
C ILE A 283 2.91 13.57 17.91
N VAL A 284 2.03 13.68 16.91
CA VAL A 284 2.40 13.90 15.51
C VAL A 284 2.17 15.37 15.16
N HIS A 285 3.21 16.05 14.71
CA HIS A 285 3.17 17.43 14.27
C HIS A 285 2.89 17.48 12.77
N GLU A 286 1.64 17.22 12.36
CA GLU A 286 1.26 17.13 10.95
C GLU A 286 1.32 18.53 10.28
N PRO A 287 2.26 18.80 9.34
CA PRO A 287 2.43 20.15 8.82
C PRO A 287 1.42 20.44 7.71
N LYS A 288 0.56 21.44 7.94
CA LYS A 288 -0.50 21.82 7.01
C LYS A 288 -0.36 23.26 6.55
N THR A 289 -1.00 23.55 5.42
CA THR A 289 -1.08 24.88 4.82
C THR A 289 -2.56 25.20 4.63
N LYS A 290 -3.00 26.36 5.12
CA LYS A 290 -4.37 26.87 4.93
C LYS A 290 -4.56 27.43 3.52
N VAL A 291 -5.81 27.71 3.15
CA VAL A 291 -6.19 28.27 1.83
C VAL A 291 -5.55 29.64 1.57
N ASP A 292 -5.26 30.41 2.62
CA ASP A 292 -4.53 31.70 2.57
C ASP A 292 -3.00 31.54 2.49
N LEU A 293 -2.50 30.31 2.26
CA LEU A 293 -1.09 29.90 2.32
C LEU A 293 -0.43 30.00 3.71
N THR A 294 -1.18 30.26 4.79
CA THR A 294 -0.64 30.24 6.15
C THR A 294 -0.31 28.81 6.57
N LYS A 295 0.97 28.55 6.82
CA LYS A 295 1.46 27.29 7.42
C LYS A 295 1.07 27.17 8.89
N TYR A 296 0.76 25.96 9.33
CA TYR A 296 0.49 25.62 10.73
C TYR A 296 0.80 24.15 11.00
N LEU A 297 0.84 23.76 12.27
CA LEU A 297 0.92 22.36 12.70
C LEU A 297 -0.43 21.90 13.23
N GLU A 298 -0.88 20.72 12.78
CA GLU A 298 -1.98 20.00 13.42
C GLU A 298 -1.40 18.93 14.34
N ASN A 299 -1.43 19.20 15.65
CA ASN A 299 -0.81 18.36 16.66
C ASN A 299 -1.76 17.22 17.07
N GLN A 300 -1.79 16.14 16.28
CA GLN A 300 -2.56 14.94 16.61
C GLN A 300 -1.91 14.20 17.80
N ASN A 301 -2.71 13.86 18.82
CA ASN A 301 -2.26 13.19 20.04
C ASN A 301 -2.84 11.78 20.09
N PHE A 302 -2.01 10.79 20.41
CA PHE A 302 -2.41 9.38 20.56
C PHE A 302 -1.89 8.83 21.90
N ARG A 303 -2.57 7.84 22.49
CA ARG A 303 -2.26 7.33 23.84
C ARG A 303 -2.19 5.81 23.92
N PHE A 304 -0.98 5.27 23.96
CA PHE A 304 -0.68 3.84 23.95
C PHE A 304 -0.37 3.30 25.35
N ASP A 305 -0.04 2.02 25.47
CA ASP A 305 0.32 1.42 26.77
C ASP A 305 1.79 1.71 27.07
N TYR A 306 2.62 1.61 26.03
CA TYR A 306 4.02 2.03 26.03
C TYR A 306 4.35 2.79 24.73
N ALA A 307 4.90 3.99 24.87
CA ALA A 307 5.45 4.81 23.80
C ALA A 307 6.97 4.93 24.00
N PHE A 308 7.73 4.35 23.07
CA PHE A 308 9.20 4.38 23.07
C PHE A 308 9.70 5.50 22.16
N ASP A 309 10.58 6.33 22.70
CA ASP A 309 11.30 7.35 21.95
C ASP A 309 12.47 6.77 21.12
N ASP A 310 13.15 7.63 20.39
CA ASP A 310 14.30 7.32 19.55
C ASP A 310 15.60 7.02 20.33
N SER A 311 15.61 7.18 21.65
CA SER A 311 16.69 6.73 22.54
C SER A 311 16.50 5.29 23.06
N CYS A 312 15.31 4.71 22.88
CA CYS A 312 14.96 3.39 23.40
C CYS A 312 15.58 2.24 22.59
N ASP A 313 16.40 1.42 23.25
CA ASP A 313 17.04 0.24 22.69
C ASP A 313 16.09 -0.99 22.60
N ASN A 314 16.59 -2.09 22.02
CA ASN A 314 15.81 -3.32 21.88
C ASN A 314 15.58 -4.04 23.23
N GLU A 315 16.37 -3.79 24.29
CA GLU A 315 16.17 -4.42 25.61
C GLU A 315 15.00 -3.76 26.35
N LYS A 316 14.91 -2.42 26.33
CA LYS A 316 13.78 -1.65 26.86
C LYS A 316 12.48 -2.00 26.15
N VAL A 317 12.49 -2.02 24.82
CA VAL A 317 11.31 -2.42 24.03
C VAL A 317 10.90 -3.85 24.40
N TYR A 318 11.84 -4.81 24.43
CA TYR A 318 11.56 -6.19 24.81
C TYR A 318 10.95 -6.32 26.22
N LYS A 319 11.51 -5.61 27.21
CA LYS A 319 11.09 -5.64 28.62
C LYS A 319 9.60 -5.33 28.81
N TYR A 320 9.07 -4.35 28.08
CA TYR A 320 7.69 -3.88 28.22
C TYR A 320 6.70 -4.50 27.21
N SER A 321 7.18 -5.19 26.16
CA SER A 321 6.35 -5.80 25.11
C SER A 321 6.30 -7.34 25.20
N ALA A 322 7.32 -8.02 24.69
CA ALA A 322 7.33 -9.47 24.53
C ALA A 322 7.72 -10.23 25.81
N LYS A 323 8.39 -9.59 26.77
CA LYS A 323 8.89 -10.27 27.98
C LYS A 323 7.79 -10.82 28.91
N PRO A 324 6.69 -10.10 29.22
CA PRO A 324 5.60 -10.66 30.05
C PRO A 324 4.96 -11.89 29.41
N LEU A 325 4.82 -11.88 28.08
CA LEU A 325 4.24 -12.98 27.30
C LEU A 325 5.03 -14.29 27.42
N VAL A 326 6.31 -14.25 27.79
CA VAL A 326 7.10 -15.46 28.08
C VAL A 326 6.52 -16.22 29.27
N GLN A 327 5.98 -15.54 30.29
CA GLN A 327 5.36 -16.22 31.42
C GLN A 327 4.07 -16.95 31.00
N THR A 328 3.27 -16.34 30.12
CA THR A 328 2.01 -16.90 29.59
C THR A 328 2.19 -18.30 29.00
N ILE A 329 3.24 -18.54 28.21
CA ILE A 329 3.47 -19.85 27.58
C ILE A 329 3.90 -20.94 28.59
N PHE A 330 4.57 -20.57 29.68
CA PHE A 330 4.89 -21.52 30.75
C PHE A 330 3.66 -21.84 31.62
N GLU A 331 2.65 -20.97 31.63
CA GLU A 331 1.39 -21.14 32.38
C GLU A 331 0.29 -21.84 31.54
N GLY A 332 0.68 -22.44 30.41
CA GLY A 332 -0.19 -23.23 29.54
C GLY A 332 -1.02 -22.40 28.55
N GLY A 333 -0.59 -21.17 28.28
CA GLY A 333 -1.24 -20.23 27.38
C GLY A 333 -0.56 -20.10 26.02
N MET A 334 -1.15 -19.25 25.18
CA MET A 334 -0.58 -18.84 23.90
C MET A 334 -0.15 -17.37 23.97
N ALA A 335 0.87 -17.04 23.19
CA ALA A 335 1.44 -15.71 23.12
C ALA A 335 1.72 -15.34 21.67
N THR A 336 1.41 -14.11 21.29
CA THR A 336 1.81 -13.58 19.98
C THR A 336 2.32 -12.15 20.12
N CYS A 337 3.48 -11.85 19.54
CA CYS A 337 4.03 -10.50 19.48
C CYS A 337 4.33 -10.15 18.02
N PHE A 338 3.69 -9.12 17.48
CA PHE A 338 3.86 -8.72 16.08
C PHE A 338 4.37 -7.28 15.92
N ALA A 339 5.39 -7.11 15.08
CA ALA A 339 5.87 -5.80 14.64
C ALA A 339 5.08 -5.35 13.40
N TYR A 340 4.51 -4.14 13.45
CA TYR A 340 3.69 -3.55 12.38
C TYR A 340 4.21 -2.16 11.98
N GLY A 341 3.88 -1.68 10.78
CA GLY A 341 4.24 -0.34 10.28
C GLY A 341 4.97 -0.38 8.93
N GLN A 342 5.37 0.78 8.42
CA GLN A 342 5.91 0.92 7.05
C GLN A 342 7.24 0.19 6.83
N THR A 343 7.64 -0.02 5.59
CA THR A 343 9.03 -0.36 5.26
C THR A 343 9.99 0.74 5.71
N GLY A 344 11.13 0.35 6.27
CA GLY A 344 12.11 1.26 6.85
C GLY A 344 11.78 1.80 8.25
N SER A 345 10.65 1.43 8.87
CA SER A 345 10.27 1.87 10.23
C SER A 345 11.10 1.24 11.36
N GLY A 346 11.61 0.02 11.19
CA GLY A 346 12.39 -0.70 12.21
C GLY A 346 11.86 -2.06 12.65
N LYS A 347 10.82 -2.62 11.99
CA LYS A 347 10.26 -3.96 12.30
C LYS A 347 11.34 -5.05 12.41
N THR A 348 12.08 -5.29 11.34
CA THR A 348 13.16 -6.30 11.24
C THR A 348 14.28 -6.07 12.25
N HIS A 349 14.62 -4.81 12.50
CA HIS A 349 15.66 -4.42 13.45
C HIS A 349 15.26 -4.74 14.90
N THR A 350 13.97 -4.59 15.22
CA THR A 350 13.45 -4.88 16.55
C THR A 350 13.28 -6.40 16.75
N MET A 351 12.72 -7.10 15.76
CA MET A 351 12.47 -8.54 15.86
C MET A 351 13.76 -9.37 15.70
N GLY A 352 14.49 -9.16 14.60
CA GLY A 352 15.67 -9.94 14.21
C GLY A 352 17.03 -9.33 14.56
N GLY A 353 17.08 -8.10 15.09
CA GLY A 353 18.33 -7.48 15.54
C GLY A 353 19.05 -6.61 14.50
N ASP A 354 20.19 -6.09 14.92
CA ASP A 354 20.90 -4.96 14.31
C ASP A 354 21.76 -5.40 13.12
N PHE A 355 21.86 -4.58 12.05
CA PHE A 355 22.67 -4.90 10.87
C PHE A 355 24.09 -4.34 11.00
N GLN A 356 25.02 -5.13 11.54
CA GLN A 356 26.42 -4.75 11.67
C GLN A 356 27.02 -4.44 10.29
N GLN A 357 27.47 -3.19 10.14
CA GLN A 357 28.07 -2.61 8.92
C GLN A 357 27.31 -2.91 7.61
N GLY A 358 25.99 -3.14 7.69
CA GLY A 358 25.14 -3.41 6.54
C GLY A 358 25.40 -4.74 5.81
N LYS A 359 26.08 -5.71 6.44
CA LYS A 359 26.40 -7.02 5.82
C LYS A 359 26.01 -8.25 6.64
N THR A 360 25.90 -8.14 7.97
CA THR A 360 25.57 -9.28 8.83
C THR A 360 24.64 -8.84 9.94
N GLN A 361 23.55 -9.58 10.15
CA GLN A 361 22.58 -9.26 11.19
C GLN A 361 22.99 -9.89 12.52
N ASP A 362 23.25 -9.07 13.53
CA ASP A 362 23.48 -9.48 14.90
C ASP A 362 22.16 -9.89 15.54
N CYS A 363 21.81 -11.15 15.33
CA CYS A 363 20.56 -11.72 15.81
C CYS A 363 20.45 -11.70 17.35
N SER A 364 21.56 -11.50 18.09
CA SER A 364 21.56 -11.47 19.56
C SER A 364 20.89 -10.21 20.14
N THR A 365 20.79 -9.13 19.36
CA THR A 365 20.17 -7.87 19.79
C THR A 365 18.65 -7.83 19.59
N GLY A 366 18.06 -8.75 18.80
CA GLY A 366 16.63 -8.78 18.47
C GLY A 366 15.73 -9.45 19.51
N ILE A 367 14.43 -9.16 19.46
CA ILE A 367 13.40 -9.78 20.33
C ILE A 367 13.39 -11.31 20.22
N TYR A 368 13.66 -11.90 19.04
CA TYR A 368 13.73 -13.36 18.90
C TYR A 368 14.75 -13.99 19.88
N ALA A 369 15.96 -13.43 19.96
CA ALA A 369 17.03 -13.95 20.83
C ALA A 369 16.82 -13.62 22.30
N LYS A 370 16.27 -12.44 22.63
CA LYS A 370 15.93 -12.08 24.01
C LYS A 370 14.85 -12.99 24.58
N THR A 371 13.83 -13.30 23.76
CA THR A 371 12.79 -14.27 24.10
C THR A 371 13.39 -15.65 24.35
N ALA A 372 14.23 -16.17 23.44
CA ALA A 372 14.91 -17.45 23.64
C ALA A 372 15.73 -17.49 24.93
N ARG A 373 16.48 -16.41 25.23
CA ARG A 373 17.29 -16.27 26.45
C ARG A 373 16.44 -16.37 27.74
N ASP A 374 15.34 -15.62 27.82
CA ASP A 374 14.47 -15.69 29.01
C ASP A 374 13.63 -16.98 29.05
N VAL A 375 13.29 -17.62 27.91
CA VAL A 375 12.67 -18.96 27.86
C VAL A 375 13.59 -20.02 28.47
N PHE A 376 14.84 -20.15 28.00
CA PHE A 376 15.79 -21.13 28.56
C PHE A 376 16.19 -20.84 30.02
N LYS A 377 16.02 -19.60 30.48
CA LYS A 377 16.20 -19.21 31.88
C LYS A 377 14.99 -19.59 32.74
N LEU A 378 13.77 -19.38 32.26
CA LEU A 378 12.53 -19.81 32.93
C LEU A 378 12.41 -21.33 33.00
N LEU A 379 12.84 -22.05 31.96
CA LEU A 379 12.92 -23.52 31.95
C LEU A 379 13.81 -24.07 33.07
N LYS A 380 14.90 -23.35 33.41
CA LYS A 380 15.82 -23.71 34.50
C LYS A 380 15.32 -23.27 35.89
N SER A 381 14.20 -22.53 35.96
CA SER A 381 13.61 -22.05 37.22
C SER A 381 12.94 -23.19 38.01
N PRO A 382 13.09 -23.25 39.35
CA PRO A 382 12.39 -24.23 40.19
C PRO A 382 10.86 -24.25 39.99
N LYS A 383 10.23 -23.12 39.62
CA LYS A 383 8.76 -23.03 39.38
C LYS A 383 8.30 -23.93 38.22
N TYR A 384 9.14 -24.15 37.21
CA TYR A 384 8.76 -24.82 35.96
C TYR A 384 9.56 -26.09 35.65
N ARG A 385 10.68 -26.32 36.35
CA ARG A 385 11.54 -27.51 36.19
C ARG A 385 10.79 -28.84 36.41
N THR A 386 9.71 -28.84 37.19
CA THR A 386 8.85 -30.01 37.44
C THR A 386 7.97 -30.40 36.26
N LEU A 387 7.83 -29.55 35.24
CA LEU A 387 7.01 -29.81 34.05
C LEU A 387 7.75 -30.58 32.94
N ASP A 388 9.07 -30.77 33.06
CA ASP A 388 9.98 -31.37 32.07
C ASP A 388 9.66 -30.98 30.62
N LEU A 389 9.60 -29.66 30.36
CA LEU A 389 9.30 -29.12 29.05
C LEU A 389 10.52 -29.22 28.12
N VAL A 390 10.27 -29.62 26.88
CA VAL A 390 11.19 -29.55 25.74
C VAL A 390 10.82 -28.32 24.91
N VAL A 391 11.84 -27.64 24.38
CA VAL A 391 11.68 -26.47 23.50
C VAL A 391 11.86 -26.91 22.05
N SER A 392 10.87 -26.62 21.21
CA SER A 392 10.98 -26.68 19.76
C SER A 392 10.90 -25.26 19.16
N ALA A 393 11.56 -25.05 18.04
CA ALA A 393 11.45 -23.84 17.23
C ALA A 393 10.99 -24.18 15.81
N SER A 394 10.18 -23.30 15.22
CA SER A 394 9.83 -23.33 13.80
C SER A 394 10.00 -21.92 13.21
N PHE A 395 10.26 -21.82 11.90
CA PHE A 395 10.39 -20.52 11.22
C PHE A 395 9.87 -20.63 9.79
N PHE A 396 8.90 -19.80 9.43
CA PHE A 396 8.31 -19.79 8.09
C PHE A 396 8.00 -18.36 7.62
N GLU A 397 7.87 -18.17 6.31
CA GLU A 397 7.39 -16.92 5.71
C GLU A 397 6.06 -17.13 4.98
N ILE A 398 5.19 -16.12 5.06
CA ILE A 398 3.95 -16.00 4.27
C ILE A 398 4.22 -14.95 3.19
N TYR A 399 4.08 -15.35 1.94
CA TYR A 399 4.46 -14.57 0.75
C TYR A 399 3.51 -14.86 -0.41
N SER A 400 2.88 -13.82 -0.97
CA SER A 400 1.94 -13.91 -2.11
C SER A 400 0.88 -15.03 -1.91
N GLY A 401 0.08 -14.93 -0.86
CA GLY A 401 -0.94 -15.94 -0.49
C GLY A 401 -0.41 -17.28 0.04
N LYS A 402 0.88 -17.60 -0.14
CA LYS A 402 1.46 -18.95 0.06
C LYS A 402 2.40 -18.97 1.27
N VAL A 403 2.57 -20.14 1.90
CA VAL A 403 3.38 -20.32 3.11
C VAL A 403 4.60 -21.21 2.82
N PHE A 404 5.78 -20.80 3.28
CA PHE A 404 7.06 -21.45 2.97
C PHE A 404 7.93 -21.65 4.21
N ASP A 405 8.45 -22.86 4.41
CA ASP A 405 9.30 -23.22 5.54
C ASP A 405 10.74 -22.68 5.38
N LEU A 406 11.20 -21.82 6.29
CA LEU A 406 12.54 -21.23 6.25
C LEU A 406 13.63 -22.13 6.85
N LEU A 407 13.26 -23.19 7.57
CA LEU A 407 14.17 -24.20 8.12
C LEU A 407 14.29 -25.45 7.23
N ASN A 408 13.37 -25.58 6.26
CA ASN A 408 13.29 -26.68 5.29
C ASN A 408 13.33 -26.16 3.84
N GLY A 409 14.24 -25.24 3.54
CA GLY A 409 14.61 -24.85 2.17
C GLY A 409 13.51 -24.23 1.30
N LYS A 410 12.51 -23.57 1.92
CA LYS A 410 11.27 -23.07 1.28
C LYS A 410 10.36 -24.15 0.71
N ALA A 411 10.25 -25.29 1.38
CA ALA A 411 9.13 -26.20 1.15
C ALA A 411 7.78 -25.45 1.29
N LYS A 412 6.93 -25.49 0.25
CA LYS A 412 5.56 -24.93 0.30
C LYS A 412 4.74 -25.74 1.31
N LEU A 413 4.20 -25.06 2.31
CA LEU A 413 3.36 -25.65 3.35
C LEU A 413 1.88 -25.54 2.99
N ARG A 414 1.07 -26.49 3.46
CA ARG A 414 -0.40 -26.43 3.34
C ARG A 414 -1.01 -25.95 4.65
N VAL A 415 -1.80 -24.90 4.59
CA VAL A 415 -2.61 -24.40 5.71
C VAL A 415 -3.96 -25.11 5.66
N LEU A 416 -4.25 -25.96 6.65
CA LEU A 416 -5.53 -26.66 6.79
C LEU A 416 -6.18 -26.33 8.13
N GLU A 417 -7.49 -26.45 8.22
CA GLU A 417 -8.27 -26.35 9.46
C GLU A 417 -8.78 -27.75 9.83
N ASP A 418 -8.70 -28.14 11.11
CA ASP A 418 -9.20 -29.44 11.58
C ASP A 418 -10.67 -29.38 12.05
N GLY A 419 -11.27 -30.53 12.34
CA GLY A 419 -12.65 -30.65 12.85
C GLY A 419 -12.90 -30.05 14.25
N LYS A 420 -11.92 -29.35 14.83
CA LYS A 420 -12.04 -28.54 16.05
C LYS A 420 -11.75 -27.05 15.79
N GLN A 421 -11.71 -26.66 14.51
CA GLN A 421 -11.35 -25.32 14.03
C GLN A 421 -9.93 -24.88 14.44
N GLN A 422 -9.00 -25.82 14.67
CA GLN A 422 -7.59 -25.50 14.87
C GLN A 422 -6.84 -25.50 13.53
N VAL A 423 -6.06 -24.45 13.27
CA VAL A 423 -5.30 -24.30 12.03
C VAL A 423 -3.94 -25.01 12.15
N GLN A 424 -3.69 -25.94 11.23
CA GLN A 424 -2.51 -26.81 11.18
C GLN A 424 -1.66 -26.49 9.94
N LEU A 425 -0.36 -26.35 10.13
CA LEU A 425 0.62 -26.14 9.06
C LEU A 425 1.24 -27.46 8.64
N VAL A 426 0.61 -28.14 7.68
CA VAL A 426 1.01 -29.49 7.25
C VAL A 426 2.34 -29.43 6.48
N GLY A 427 3.35 -30.11 7.05
CA GLY A 427 4.72 -30.16 6.53
C GLY A 427 5.71 -29.24 7.24
N LEU A 428 5.28 -28.44 8.22
CA LEU A 428 6.15 -27.53 8.96
C LEU A 428 7.24 -28.29 9.73
N CYS A 429 8.49 -27.90 9.54
CA CYS A 429 9.65 -28.47 10.21
C CYS A 429 9.84 -27.81 11.59
N GLU A 430 9.46 -28.55 12.63
CA GLU A 430 9.84 -28.20 14.00
C GLU A 430 11.21 -28.78 14.36
N ARG A 431 12.08 -27.94 14.93
CA ARG A 431 13.43 -28.33 15.37
C ARG A 431 13.51 -28.22 16.89
N SER A 432 13.73 -29.34 17.58
CA SER A 432 14.08 -29.33 19.00
C SER A 432 15.39 -28.57 19.21
N VAL A 433 15.48 -27.80 20.29
CA VAL A 433 16.62 -26.94 20.63
C VAL A 433 16.93 -27.00 22.12
N ASP A 434 18.19 -27.23 22.48
CA ASP A 434 18.64 -27.35 23.87
C ASP A 434 19.39 -26.10 24.36
N SER A 435 19.73 -25.16 23.46
CA SER A 435 20.44 -23.92 23.79
C SER A 435 19.97 -22.67 23.03
N VAL A 436 20.34 -21.49 23.57
CA VAL A 436 20.05 -20.18 22.95
C VAL A 436 20.85 -20.02 21.65
N GLU A 437 22.05 -20.59 21.62
CA GLU A 437 23.00 -20.56 20.50
C GLU A 437 22.49 -21.39 19.31
N GLU A 438 21.70 -22.44 19.55
CA GLU A 438 21.00 -23.18 18.50
C GLU A 438 19.82 -22.40 17.92
N VAL A 439 19.01 -21.77 18.77
CA VAL A 439 17.94 -20.87 18.32
C VAL A 439 18.51 -19.73 17.46
N LEU A 440 19.63 -19.14 17.88
CA LEU A 440 20.33 -18.11 17.09
C LEU A 440 20.78 -18.63 15.71
N LYS A 441 21.28 -19.86 15.60
CA LYS A 441 21.63 -20.47 14.30
C LYS A 441 20.41 -20.70 13.42
N LEU A 442 19.27 -21.12 13.99
CA LEU A 442 18.01 -21.28 13.23
C LEU A 442 17.48 -19.94 12.71
N ILE A 443 17.55 -18.87 13.52
CA ILE A 443 17.17 -17.52 13.10
C ILE A 443 18.10 -17.01 11.99
N GLN A 444 19.42 -17.17 12.13
CA GLN A 444 20.41 -16.80 11.10
C GLN A 444 20.19 -17.55 9.79
N HIS A 445 19.95 -18.87 9.86
CA HIS A 445 19.65 -19.69 8.69
C HIS A 445 18.36 -19.22 7.99
N GLY A 446 17.26 -19.11 8.74
CA GLY A 446 15.98 -18.69 8.18
C GLY A 446 16.00 -17.27 7.60
N ASN A 447 16.70 -16.32 8.25
CA ASN A 447 16.90 -14.98 7.70
C ASN A 447 17.76 -14.99 6.42
N GLY A 448 18.77 -15.85 6.32
CA GLY A 448 19.57 -16.03 5.10
C GLY A 448 18.81 -16.71 3.96
N VAL A 449 17.79 -17.50 4.27
CA VAL A 449 16.89 -18.15 3.30
C VAL A 449 15.75 -17.21 2.86
N ARG A 450 15.21 -16.39 3.76
CA ARG A 450 14.00 -15.53 3.57
C ARG A 450 14.02 -14.71 2.29
N THR A 451 12.86 -14.58 1.64
CA THR A 451 12.71 -13.92 0.33
C THR A 451 13.06 -12.42 0.39
N SER A 452 14.30 -12.11 0.01
CA SER A 452 14.82 -10.75 -0.13
C SER A 452 14.69 -10.28 -1.58
N GLY A 453 13.53 -9.72 -1.92
CA GLY A 453 13.19 -9.30 -3.29
C GLY A 453 14.12 -8.21 -3.82
N SER A 454 14.80 -8.49 -4.94
CA SER A 454 15.88 -7.66 -5.49
C SER A 454 15.38 -6.42 -6.25
N THR A 455 14.71 -5.48 -5.58
CA THR A 455 14.37 -4.16 -6.12
C THR A 455 14.51 -3.04 -5.09
N SER A 456 15.20 -1.96 -5.51
CA SER A 456 15.23 -0.58 -5.01
C SER A 456 15.14 -0.25 -3.50
N ALA A 457 16.07 0.60 -3.08
CA ALA A 457 16.08 1.42 -1.86
C ALA A 457 16.17 0.73 -0.47
N ASN A 458 15.36 -0.31 -0.18
CA ASN A 458 15.38 -1.08 1.09
C ASN A 458 14.88 -2.52 0.84
N ALA A 459 15.77 -3.42 0.40
CA ALA A 459 15.42 -4.73 -0.17
C ALA A 459 15.43 -5.94 0.81
N HIS A 460 15.44 -5.71 2.13
CA HIS A 460 15.43 -6.77 3.14
C HIS A 460 14.07 -6.82 3.84
N SER A 461 13.46 -8.00 3.93
CA SER A 461 12.24 -8.34 4.70
C SER A 461 10.94 -7.56 4.46
N SER A 462 10.85 -6.66 3.48
CA SER A 462 9.68 -5.77 3.32
C SER A 462 8.41 -6.46 2.80
N ARG A 463 8.53 -7.61 2.11
CA ARG A 463 7.45 -8.21 1.30
C ARG A 463 6.95 -9.59 1.71
N SER A 464 7.51 -10.20 2.76
CA SER A 464 7.00 -11.43 3.35
C SER A 464 6.76 -11.24 4.84
N HIS A 465 5.65 -11.75 5.36
CA HIS A 465 5.43 -11.83 6.80
C HIS A 465 6.22 -13.03 7.32
N ALA A 466 7.17 -12.83 8.23
CA ALA A 466 7.91 -13.94 8.83
C ALA A 466 7.39 -14.26 10.24
N VAL A 467 7.18 -15.54 10.51
CA VAL A 467 6.68 -16.06 11.78
C VAL A 467 7.69 -17.04 12.35
N PHE A 468 8.36 -16.62 13.42
CA PHE A 468 9.23 -17.48 14.22
C PHE A 468 8.44 -17.94 15.46
N GLN A 469 8.33 -19.26 15.68
CA GLN A 469 7.59 -19.79 16.82
C GLN A 469 8.51 -20.50 17.81
N VAL A 470 8.30 -20.23 19.10
CA VAL A 470 8.86 -21.01 20.22
C VAL A 470 7.74 -21.84 20.82
N ILE A 471 7.93 -23.16 20.85
CA ILE A 471 6.90 -24.14 21.16
C ILE A 471 7.36 -24.98 22.36
N LEU A 472 6.53 -25.08 23.38
CA LEU A 472 6.79 -25.87 24.59
C LEU A 472 5.91 -27.12 24.59
N ARG A 473 6.51 -28.29 24.82
CA ARG A 473 5.79 -29.57 25.05
C ARG A 473 6.40 -30.33 26.24
N PRO A 474 5.63 -31.06 27.05
CA PRO A 474 6.20 -31.94 28.07
C PRO A 474 6.94 -33.10 27.40
N ARG A 475 8.13 -33.49 27.89
CA ARG A 475 8.94 -34.58 27.31
C ARG A 475 8.19 -35.90 27.17
N ALA A 476 7.24 -36.17 28.07
CA ALA A 476 6.38 -37.34 28.08
C ALA A 476 5.13 -37.26 27.18
N SER A 477 4.93 -36.17 26.40
CA SER A 477 3.72 -35.99 25.60
C SER A 477 3.93 -35.14 24.34
N THR A 478 3.32 -35.56 23.22
CA THR A 478 3.21 -34.75 22.00
C THR A 478 2.25 -33.56 22.13
N ARG A 479 1.51 -33.46 23.23
CA ARG A 479 0.57 -32.36 23.52
C ARG A 479 1.30 -31.02 23.64
N LEU A 480 0.77 -30.00 22.96
CA LEU A 480 1.18 -28.61 23.13
C LEU A 480 0.94 -28.12 24.57
N HIS A 481 1.97 -27.59 25.22
CA HIS A 481 1.84 -26.87 26.51
C HIS A 481 1.65 -25.38 26.28
N GLY A 482 2.50 -24.74 25.45
CA GLY A 482 2.40 -23.33 25.13
C GLY A 482 3.11 -22.97 23.83
N LYS A 483 2.68 -21.90 23.16
CA LYS A 483 3.15 -21.46 21.84
C LYS A 483 3.34 -19.94 21.84
N PHE A 484 4.56 -19.47 21.56
CA PHE A 484 4.86 -18.05 21.35
C PHE A 484 5.17 -17.80 19.87
N SER A 485 4.29 -17.10 19.16
CA SER A 485 4.57 -16.63 17.78
C SER A 485 5.16 -15.22 17.82
N LEU A 486 6.37 -15.07 17.29
CA LEU A 486 7.04 -13.78 17.10
C LEU A 486 7.00 -13.43 15.61
N VAL A 487 6.33 -12.34 15.27
CA VAL A 487 5.95 -12.01 13.88
C VAL A 487 6.59 -10.69 13.42
N ASP A 488 7.31 -10.74 12.30
CA ASP A 488 7.82 -9.59 11.57
C ASP A 488 6.98 -9.44 10.28
N LEU A 489 5.96 -8.58 10.34
CA LEU A 489 5.03 -8.36 9.23
C LEU A 489 5.72 -7.66 8.05
N ALA A 490 5.07 -7.68 6.88
CA ALA A 490 5.44 -6.88 5.72
C ALA A 490 5.19 -5.36 5.95
N GLY A 491 5.59 -4.52 4.99
CA GLY A 491 5.31 -3.08 4.99
C GLY A 491 3.82 -2.73 4.81
N ASN A 492 3.34 -1.64 5.42
CA ASN A 492 1.98 -1.10 5.21
C ASN A 492 1.94 0.16 4.31
N GLU A 493 2.97 0.35 3.49
CA GLU A 493 2.97 1.33 2.39
C GLU A 493 1.86 1.06 1.36
N ARG A 494 1.46 2.11 0.62
CA ARG A 494 0.27 2.05 -0.25
C ARG A 494 0.63 1.43 -1.60
N GLY A 495 -0.35 0.77 -2.22
CA GLY A 495 -0.23 0.27 -3.60
C GLY A 495 0.20 1.36 -4.60
N ALA A 496 -0.19 2.61 -4.38
CA ALA A 496 0.24 3.79 -5.14
C ALA A 496 1.77 3.94 -5.22
N ASP A 497 2.50 3.67 -4.13
CA ASP A 497 3.96 3.75 -4.04
C ASP A 497 4.65 2.66 -4.90
N THR A 498 3.90 1.63 -5.28
CA THR A 498 4.32 0.50 -6.11
C THR A 498 3.70 0.48 -7.52
N SER A 499 2.84 1.46 -7.86
CA SER A 499 2.06 1.50 -9.12
C SER A 499 2.92 1.44 -10.39
N SER A 500 4.12 2.03 -10.35
CA SER A 500 5.10 2.02 -11.45
C SER A 500 5.96 0.76 -11.53
N ALA A 501 5.83 -0.18 -10.58
CA ALA A 501 6.65 -1.38 -10.49
C ALA A 501 6.24 -2.47 -11.51
N ASN A 502 7.08 -3.50 -11.60
CA ASN A 502 6.80 -4.70 -12.38
C ASN A 502 5.57 -5.45 -11.84
N ARG A 503 4.84 -6.17 -12.71
CA ARG A 503 3.64 -6.98 -12.42
C ARG A 503 3.75 -7.72 -11.08
N GLN A 504 4.80 -8.53 -10.94
CA GLN A 504 5.11 -9.33 -9.76
C GLN A 504 5.13 -8.53 -8.45
N THR A 505 5.69 -7.31 -8.44
CA THR A 505 5.72 -6.43 -7.26
C THR A 505 4.36 -5.78 -6.95
N ARG A 506 3.47 -5.62 -7.94
CA ARG A 506 2.09 -5.20 -7.68
C ARG A 506 1.25 -6.33 -7.10
N MET A 507 1.44 -7.57 -7.55
CA MET A 507 0.82 -8.78 -6.95
C MET A 507 1.25 -8.91 -5.47
N GLU A 508 2.55 -8.76 -5.19
CA GLU A 508 3.09 -8.72 -3.81
C GLU A 508 2.43 -7.62 -2.97
N GLY A 509 2.36 -6.39 -3.49
CA GLY A 509 1.74 -5.25 -2.79
C GLY A 509 0.26 -5.44 -2.48
N ALA A 510 -0.49 -6.06 -3.39
CA ALA A 510 -1.91 -6.39 -3.20
C ALA A 510 -2.10 -7.41 -2.07
N GLU A 511 -1.37 -8.53 -2.10
CA GLU A 511 -1.47 -9.58 -1.05
C GLU A 511 -1.01 -9.10 0.33
N ILE A 512 -0.01 -8.23 0.38
CA ILE A 512 0.40 -7.57 1.63
C ILE A 512 -0.74 -6.70 2.18
N ASN A 513 -1.39 -5.89 1.35
CA ASN A 513 -2.52 -5.06 1.78
C ASN A 513 -3.76 -5.90 2.15
N LYS A 514 -4.09 -6.95 1.39
CA LYS A 514 -5.17 -7.91 1.69
C LYS A 514 -4.97 -8.57 3.06
N SER A 515 -3.78 -9.09 3.33
CA SER A 515 -3.46 -9.77 4.60
C SER A 515 -3.39 -8.82 5.80
N LEU A 516 -2.95 -7.56 5.62
CA LEU A 516 -2.99 -6.55 6.68
C LEU A 516 -4.41 -5.99 6.91
N LEU A 517 -5.26 -5.90 5.88
CA LEU A 517 -6.66 -5.52 6.00
C LEU A 517 -7.48 -6.62 6.69
N ALA A 518 -7.28 -7.89 6.33
CA ALA A 518 -7.86 -9.03 7.02
C ALA A 518 -7.47 -9.04 8.51
N LEU A 519 -6.19 -8.77 8.83
CA LEU A 519 -5.74 -8.65 10.23
C LEU A 519 -6.43 -7.50 10.96
N LYS A 520 -6.59 -6.33 10.30
CA LYS A 520 -7.34 -5.19 10.85
C LYS A 520 -8.78 -5.55 11.17
N GLU A 521 -9.47 -6.25 10.27
CA GLU A 521 -10.86 -6.63 10.49
C GLU A 521 -11.01 -7.73 11.54
N CYS A 522 -10.17 -8.78 11.52
CA CYS A 522 -10.18 -9.81 12.57
C CYS A 522 -10.06 -9.20 13.98
N ILE A 523 -9.18 -8.20 14.13
CA ILE A 523 -9.01 -7.46 15.37
C ILE A 523 -10.23 -6.57 15.65
N ARG A 524 -10.74 -5.80 14.66
CA ARG A 524 -11.95 -4.96 14.83
C ARG A 524 -13.22 -5.75 15.15
N ALA A 525 -13.32 -7.00 14.69
CA ALA A 525 -14.42 -7.90 14.96
C ALA A 525 -14.30 -8.56 16.34
N LEU A 526 -13.08 -8.80 16.84
CA LEU A 526 -12.82 -9.37 18.17
C LEU A 526 -13.42 -8.53 19.33
N GLY A 527 -13.46 -7.19 19.19
CA GLY A 527 -14.15 -6.32 20.14
C GLY A 527 -15.69 -6.31 20.04
N ARG A 528 -16.26 -6.91 18.98
CA ARG A 528 -17.71 -7.03 18.76
C ARG A 528 -18.17 -8.44 19.08
N LYS A 529 -18.34 -8.73 20.38
CA LYS A 529 -18.79 -10.04 20.90
C LYS A 529 -20.05 -10.51 20.15
N GLY A 530 -19.95 -11.65 19.45
CA GLY A 530 -21.05 -12.27 18.71
C GLY A 530 -21.03 -12.08 17.18
N ALA A 531 -20.09 -11.30 16.62
CA ALA A 531 -19.88 -11.25 15.18
C ALA A 531 -19.12 -12.48 14.66
N HIS A 532 -19.28 -12.82 13.37
CA HIS A 532 -18.32 -13.69 12.68
C HIS A 532 -16.94 -13.04 12.69
N LEU A 533 -15.88 -13.86 12.81
CA LEU A 533 -14.50 -13.39 12.84
C LEU A 533 -13.82 -13.86 11.55
N PRO A 534 -13.57 -12.99 10.57
CA PRO A 534 -13.18 -13.38 9.20
C PRO A 534 -11.71 -13.79 9.09
N PHE A 535 -11.34 -14.83 9.84
CA PHE A 535 -9.97 -15.36 9.86
C PHE A 535 -9.59 -16.07 8.57
N ARG A 536 -10.56 -16.56 7.77
CA ARG A 536 -10.29 -17.27 6.50
C ARG A 536 -9.84 -16.32 5.39
N ALA A 537 -10.18 -15.03 5.46
CA ALA A 537 -9.83 -13.98 4.48
C ALA A 537 -8.34 -13.86 4.07
N SER A 538 -7.38 -14.34 4.89
CA SER A 538 -5.96 -14.40 4.52
C SER A 538 -5.21 -15.54 5.21
N LYS A 539 -4.13 -16.06 4.62
CA LYS A 539 -3.29 -17.07 5.29
C LYS A 539 -2.60 -16.55 6.56
N LEU A 540 -2.36 -15.24 6.67
CA LEU A 540 -1.85 -14.61 7.90
C LEU A 540 -2.87 -14.73 9.04
N THR A 541 -4.14 -14.39 8.79
CA THR A 541 -5.22 -14.47 9.78
C THR A 541 -5.58 -15.91 10.10
N GLN A 542 -5.57 -16.83 9.13
CA GLN A 542 -5.73 -18.28 9.38
C GLN A 542 -4.65 -18.77 10.37
N VAL A 543 -3.37 -18.50 10.10
CA VAL A 543 -2.25 -18.92 10.97
C VAL A 543 -2.30 -18.29 12.38
N LEU A 544 -2.83 -17.07 12.50
CA LEU A 544 -2.92 -16.36 13.78
C LEU A 544 -4.23 -16.60 14.55
N ARG A 545 -5.22 -17.32 14.00
CA ARG A 545 -6.55 -17.60 14.61
C ARG A 545 -6.46 -18.04 16.08
N ASP A 546 -5.66 -19.08 16.34
CA ASP A 546 -5.33 -19.59 17.68
C ASP A 546 -4.94 -18.47 18.68
N SER A 547 -4.18 -17.48 18.20
CA SER A 547 -3.60 -16.41 19.02
C SER A 547 -4.59 -15.33 19.44
N PHE A 548 -5.75 -15.24 18.78
CA PHE A 548 -6.77 -14.23 19.06
C PHE A 548 -8.00 -14.81 19.76
N ILE A 549 -8.38 -16.06 19.49
CA ILE A 549 -9.59 -16.69 20.07
C ILE A 549 -9.30 -17.36 21.43
N GLY A 550 -8.08 -17.84 21.67
CA GLY A 550 -7.78 -18.69 22.84
C GLY A 550 -8.00 -18.01 24.20
N GLU A 551 -8.75 -18.65 25.10
CA GLU A 551 -9.06 -18.17 26.47
C GLU A 551 -7.81 -17.76 27.29
N LYS A 552 -6.69 -18.43 27.04
CA LYS A 552 -5.39 -18.16 27.65
C LYS A 552 -4.38 -17.56 26.66
N SER A 553 -4.85 -16.78 25.70
CA SER A 553 -3.99 -16.06 24.76
C SER A 553 -3.74 -14.63 25.23
N LYS A 554 -2.50 -14.16 25.07
CA LYS A 554 -2.12 -12.75 25.21
C LYS A 554 -1.32 -12.27 24.01
N THR A 555 -1.59 -11.05 23.57
CA THR A 555 -1.06 -10.51 22.31
C THR A 555 -0.43 -9.13 22.50
N CYS A 556 0.77 -8.91 21.96
CA CYS A 556 1.41 -7.60 21.91
C CYS A 556 1.56 -7.12 20.45
N MET A 557 1.12 -5.90 20.19
CA MET A 557 1.41 -5.16 18.98
C MET A 557 2.57 -4.20 19.24
N ILE A 558 3.56 -4.14 18.35
CA ILE A 558 4.60 -3.11 18.35
C ILE A 558 4.53 -2.33 17.04
N ALA A 559 3.91 -1.16 17.08
CA ALA A 559 3.77 -0.27 15.93
C ALA A 559 5.05 0.58 15.75
N MET A 560 5.76 0.35 14.66
CA MET A 560 7.01 1.01 14.31
C MET A 560 6.73 2.21 13.40
N ILE A 561 7.26 3.38 13.72
CA ILE A 561 7.04 4.62 12.94
C ILE A 561 8.35 5.32 12.55
N SER A 562 8.32 5.98 11.40
CA SER A 562 9.44 6.78 10.88
C SER A 562 9.27 8.26 11.28
N PRO A 563 10.27 8.92 11.89
CA PRO A 563 10.13 10.30 12.39
C PRO A 563 10.10 11.37 11.28
N GLY A 564 10.62 11.07 10.09
CA GLY A 564 10.80 12.06 9.03
C GLY A 564 9.47 12.50 8.39
N LEU A 565 9.38 13.80 8.09
CA LEU A 565 8.23 14.45 7.42
C LEU A 565 7.67 13.67 6.21
N MET A 566 8.53 13.11 5.35
CA MET A 566 8.10 12.33 4.18
C MET A 566 7.37 11.03 4.54
N SER A 567 7.46 10.58 5.79
CA SER A 567 6.76 9.42 6.35
C SER A 567 5.60 9.80 7.30
N CYS A 568 5.22 11.09 7.38
CA CYS A 568 4.17 11.56 8.30
C CYS A 568 2.83 10.86 8.06
N GLU A 569 2.39 10.71 6.80
CA GLU A 569 1.11 10.07 6.48
C GLU A 569 1.12 8.56 6.79
N HIS A 570 2.17 7.82 6.41
CA HIS A 570 2.32 6.41 6.76
C HIS A 570 2.38 6.17 8.28
N SER A 571 2.99 7.10 9.02
CA SER A 571 3.05 7.06 10.48
C SER A 571 1.69 7.37 11.10
N LEU A 572 0.93 8.34 10.59
CA LEU A 572 -0.46 8.59 11.01
C LEU A 572 -1.36 7.39 10.75
N ASN A 573 -1.26 6.74 9.58
CA ASN A 573 -2.02 5.51 9.28
C ASN A 573 -1.64 4.37 10.25
N THR A 574 -0.35 4.22 10.54
CA THR A 574 0.16 3.23 11.51
C THR A 574 -0.35 3.50 12.94
N LEU A 575 -0.35 4.76 13.37
CA LEU A 575 -0.81 5.17 14.71
C LEU A 575 -2.32 5.03 14.85
N ARG A 576 -3.11 5.50 13.87
CA ARG A 576 -4.57 5.32 13.86
C ARG A 576 -4.98 3.85 13.86
N TYR A 577 -4.22 2.99 13.18
CA TYR A 577 -4.46 1.55 13.26
C TYR A 577 -4.17 0.99 14.66
N ALA A 578 -3.01 1.31 15.25
CA ALA A 578 -2.69 0.90 16.61
C ALA A 578 -3.70 1.40 17.66
N ASP A 579 -4.21 2.62 17.49
CA ASP A 579 -5.21 3.26 18.36
C ASP A 579 -6.53 2.45 18.34
N ARG A 580 -6.99 2.04 17.14
CA ARG A 580 -8.11 1.10 16.95
C ARG A 580 -7.87 -0.29 17.55
N VAL A 581 -6.62 -0.77 17.60
CA VAL A 581 -6.31 -2.04 18.30
C VAL A 581 -6.43 -1.86 19.82
N LYS A 582 -6.07 -0.68 20.36
CA LYS A 582 -6.14 -0.39 21.80
C LYS A 582 -7.57 -0.14 22.30
N GLU A 583 -8.46 0.45 21.51
CA GLU A 583 -9.88 0.61 21.88
C GLU A 583 -10.55 -0.72 22.31
N LEU A 584 -10.04 -1.85 21.82
CA LEU A 584 -10.55 -3.20 22.07
C LEU A 584 -9.99 -3.84 23.35
N ALA A 585 -8.88 -3.30 23.88
CA ALA A 585 -8.22 -3.75 25.10
C ALA A 585 -8.83 -3.13 26.37
N ALA A 586 -9.64 -2.07 26.22
CA ALA A 586 -10.36 -1.44 27.30
C ALA A 586 -11.67 -2.20 27.60
N ASP A 587 -11.74 -2.86 28.75
CA ASP A 587 -12.98 -3.49 29.22
C ASP A 587 -14.09 -2.44 29.36
N PRO A 588 -15.34 -2.71 28.92
CA PRO A 588 -16.43 -1.74 28.90
C PRO A 588 -16.95 -1.32 30.30
N LEU A 589 -16.30 -1.78 31.37
CA LEU A 589 -16.62 -1.46 32.76
C LEU A 589 -16.12 -0.08 33.22
N ASP A 590 -15.11 0.50 32.56
CA ASP A 590 -14.49 1.78 32.99
C ASP A 590 -15.01 3.02 32.21
N SER A 591 -15.89 2.82 31.23
CA SER A 591 -16.45 3.89 30.37
C SER A 591 -17.57 4.72 31.03
N GLY A 592 -17.37 5.13 32.29
CA GLY A 592 -18.29 5.96 33.08
C GLY A 592 -18.33 7.44 32.68
N GLY A 593 -18.31 7.78 31.38
CA GLY A 593 -17.90 9.12 30.91
C GLY A 593 -18.55 9.65 29.62
N LYS A 594 -19.87 9.87 29.62
CA LYS A 594 -20.64 10.75 28.71
C LYS A 594 -20.13 10.93 27.26
N GLY A 595 -20.72 10.18 26.32
CA GLY A 595 -20.73 10.55 24.90
C GLY A 595 -21.56 9.56 24.08
N SER A 596 -22.76 9.93 23.65
CA SER A 596 -23.63 9.06 22.86
C SER A 596 -23.44 9.27 21.35
N PRO A 597 -22.99 8.26 20.59
CA PRO A 597 -23.25 8.20 19.16
C PRO A 597 -24.74 7.95 18.93
N THR A 598 -25.33 8.57 17.91
CA THR A 598 -26.68 8.24 17.45
C THR A 598 -26.72 6.82 16.91
N ALA A 599 -27.75 6.04 17.26
CA ALA A 599 -27.98 4.74 16.65
C ALA A 599 -28.21 4.89 15.14
N ILE A 600 -27.45 4.13 14.34
CA ILE A 600 -27.75 3.90 12.93
C ILE A 600 -28.59 2.63 12.88
N ASP A 601 -29.74 2.72 12.21
CA ASP A 601 -30.63 1.58 12.02
C ASP A 601 -29.95 0.52 11.15
N THR A 602 -29.93 -0.73 11.63
CA THR A 602 -29.33 -1.87 10.92
C THR A 602 -30.41 -2.92 10.71
N GLY A 603 -30.93 -2.96 9.48
CA GLY A 603 -32.00 -3.86 9.09
C GLY A 603 -31.65 -5.34 9.27
N THR A 604 -32.66 -6.12 9.66
CA THR A 604 -32.54 -7.54 9.98
C THR A 604 -32.00 -8.37 8.82
N ILE A 605 -30.75 -8.82 8.92
CA ILE A 605 -30.24 -9.93 8.11
C ILE A 605 -30.63 -11.24 8.81
N SER A 606 -31.49 -12.02 8.16
CA SER A 606 -31.87 -13.36 8.63
C SER A 606 -30.75 -14.37 8.34
N PRO A 607 -30.50 -15.35 9.23
CA PRO A 607 -29.48 -16.37 8.98
C PRO A 607 -29.91 -17.29 7.85
N LEU A 608 -29.18 -17.26 6.74
CA LEU A 608 -29.31 -18.20 5.63
C LEU A 608 -28.09 -19.13 5.61
N ILE A 609 -28.41 -20.42 5.75
CA ILE A 609 -27.68 -21.66 5.44
C ILE A 609 -26.22 -21.50 4.98
N GLU A 610 -25.32 -22.14 5.71
CA GLU A 610 -23.89 -22.25 5.42
C GLU A 610 -23.63 -23.01 4.11
N GLU A 611 -22.89 -22.40 3.16
CA GLU A 611 -22.17 -23.11 2.09
C GLU A 611 -20.67 -22.74 2.17
N ASP A 612 -19.78 -23.73 1.98
CA ASP A 612 -18.33 -23.56 2.16
C ASP A 612 -17.68 -22.72 1.03
N GLY A 613 -17.41 -21.43 1.31
CA GLY A 613 -16.70 -20.53 0.41
C GLY A 613 -15.62 -19.69 1.11
N GLN A 614 -14.54 -19.36 0.40
CA GLN A 614 -13.57 -18.34 0.84
C GLN A 614 -14.05 -16.90 0.54
N ASP A 615 -15.02 -16.74 -0.37
CA ASP A 615 -15.52 -15.44 -0.81
C ASP A 615 -16.36 -14.70 0.24
N ASP A 616 -17.12 -15.39 1.11
CA ASP A 616 -18.02 -14.72 2.06
C ASP A 616 -17.24 -13.84 3.06
N ASP A 617 -16.10 -14.33 3.56
CA ASP A 617 -15.16 -13.56 4.39
C ASP A 617 -14.63 -12.29 3.67
N LEU A 618 -14.47 -12.35 2.35
CA LEU A 618 -13.97 -11.24 1.52
C LEU A 618 -15.08 -10.25 1.12
N ALA A 619 -16.30 -10.75 0.88
CA ALA A 619 -17.50 -9.95 0.67
C ALA A 619 -17.94 -9.23 1.96
N GLN A 620 -17.82 -9.90 3.11
CA GLN A 620 -18.00 -9.30 4.43
C GLN A 620 -16.98 -8.17 4.66
N LEU A 621 -15.69 -8.42 4.39
CA LEU A 621 -14.63 -7.39 4.40
C LEU A 621 -14.97 -6.17 3.53
N ARG A 622 -15.49 -6.38 2.32
CA ARG A 622 -15.93 -5.30 1.42
C ARG A 622 -17.02 -4.42 2.07
N SER A 623 -18.08 -5.03 2.58
CA SER A 623 -19.21 -4.31 3.20
C SER A 623 -18.83 -3.46 4.42
N LEU A 624 -17.77 -3.85 5.12
CA LEU A 624 -17.33 -3.21 6.36
C LEU A 624 -16.36 -2.05 6.15
N ASN A 625 -15.93 -1.82 4.90
CA ASN A 625 -14.75 -0.99 4.61
C ASN A 625 -14.92 -0.07 3.39
N GLU A 626 -16.17 0.22 2.98
CA GLU A 626 -16.60 1.01 1.80
C GLU A 626 -16.09 2.47 1.72
N GLY A 627 -15.34 2.95 2.72
CA GLY A 627 -14.81 4.32 2.80
C GLY A 627 -13.29 4.47 2.76
N GLU A 628 -12.49 3.39 2.70
CA GLU A 628 -11.02 3.48 2.81
C GLU A 628 -10.22 3.12 1.55
N LEU A 629 -10.84 2.46 0.57
CA LEU A 629 -10.23 2.10 -0.73
C LEU A 629 -11.18 2.53 -1.87
N SER A 630 -10.64 2.87 -3.05
CA SER A 630 -11.47 3.06 -4.25
C SER A 630 -11.97 1.73 -4.81
N ALA A 631 -13.09 1.76 -5.53
CA ALA A 631 -13.66 0.57 -6.17
C ALA A 631 -12.63 -0.12 -7.09
N ASP A 632 -11.87 0.66 -7.87
CA ASP A 632 -10.85 0.15 -8.81
C ASP A 632 -9.77 -0.68 -8.11
N LEU A 633 -9.41 -0.33 -6.86
CA LEU A 633 -8.40 -1.06 -6.09
C LEU A 633 -8.96 -2.37 -5.53
N TYR A 634 -10.27 -2.46 -5.25
CA TYR A 634 -10.93 -3.72 -4.94
C TYR A 634 -11.02 -4.63 -6.16
N THR A 635 -11.49 -4.14 -7.31
CA THR A 635 -11.54 -4.91 -8.56
C THR A 635 -10.15 -5.43 -8.95
N PHE A 636 -9.10 -4.65 -8.70
CA PHE A 636 -7.72 -5.11 -8.87
C PHE A 636 -7.35 -6.23 -7.87
N HIS A 637 -7.66 -6.11 -6.59
CA HIS A 637 -7.40 -7.18 -5.59
C HIS A 637 -8.20 -8.47 -5.87
N GLU A 638 -9.41 -8.36 -6.40
CA GLU A 638 -10.27 -9.47 -6.81
C GLU A 638 -9.65 -10.22 -8.00
N ALA A 639 -9.31 -9.52 -9.08
CA ALA A 639 -8.60 -10.10 -10.23
C ALA A 639 -7.24 -10.71 -9.85
N VAL A 640 -6.49 -10.07 -8.94
CA VAL A 640 -5.23 -10.60 -8.38
C VAL A 640 -5.44 -11.90 -7.61
N SER A 641 -6.59 -12.07 -6.94
CA SER A 641 -6.93 -13.27 -6.18
C SER A 641 -7.31 -14.43 -7.12
N HIS A 642 -8.23 -14.17 -8.06
CA HIS A 642 -8.65 -15.13 -9.09
C HIS A 642 -7.44 -15.65 -9.89
N LEU A 643 -6.51 -14.76 -10.28
CA LEU A 643 -5.27 -15.14 -10.96
C LEU A 643 -4.36 -16.06 -10.13
N GLN A 644 -4.32 -15.91 -8.80
CA GLN A 644 -3.53 -16.81 -7.94
C GLN A 644 -4.19 -18.17 -7.77
N GLU A 645 -5.52 -18.21 -7.73
CA GLU A 645 -6.28 -19.47 -7.67
C GLU A 645 -6.12 -20.25 -8.98
N MET A 646 -6.21 -19.59 -10.15
CA MET A 646 -5.87 -20.20 -11.44
C MET A 646 -4.41 -20.69 -11.51
N GLU A 647 -3.45 -19.98 -10.89
CA GLU A 647 -2.05 -20.41 -10.82
C GLU A 647 -1.89 -21.68 -9.97
N GLU A 648 -2.48 -21.72 -8.78
CA GLU A 648 -2.49 -22.92 -7.90
C GLU A 648 -3.16 -24.10 -8.63
N ASP A 649 -4.29 -23.86 -9.29
CA ASP A 649 -5.11 -24.88 -9.95
C ASP A 649 -4.46 -25.45 -11.24
N VAL A 650 -3.60 -24.67 -11.90
CA VAL A 650 -2.64 -25.12 -12.93
C VAL A 650 -1.49 -25.93 -12.31
N LEU A 651 -0.87 -25.44 -11.23
CA LEU A 651 0.29 -26.07 -10.59
C LEU A 651 -0.05 -27.45 -10.00
N ASP A 652 -1.18 -27.58 -9.31
CA ASP A 652 -1.62 -28.86 -8.75
C ASP A 652 -2.06 -29.84 -9.85
N SER A 653 -2.58 -29.34 -10.99
CA SER A 653 -2.83 -30.18 -12.18
C SER A 653 -1.53 -30.65 -12.83
N HIS A 654 -0.51 -29.80 -12.90
CA HIS A 654 0.81 -30.17 -13.40
C HIS A 654 1.47 -31.21 -12.48
N LYS A 655 1.36 -31.01 -11.17
CA LYS A 655 1.84 -31.98 -10.17
C LYS A 655 1.11 -33.32 -10.29
N LEU A 656 -0.22 -33.32 -10.44
CA LEU A 656 -1.00 -34.55 -10.63
C LEU A 656 -0.52 -35.35 -11.84
N VAL A 657 -0.23 -34.67 -12.97
CA VAL A 657 0.36 -35.32 -14.15
C VAL A 657 1.76 -35.89 -13.85
N LEU A 658 2.61 -35.15 -13.12
CA LEU A 658 3.93 -35.64 -12.69
C LEU A 658 3.85 -36.86 -11.74
N ASP A 659 2.87 -36.90 -10.84
CA ASP A 659 2.62 -38.03 -9.92
C ASP A 659 2.01 -39.26 -10.65
N GLN A 660 1.44 -39.09 -11.84
CA GLN A 660 0.86 -40.16 -12.68
C GLN A 660 1.84 -40.70 -13.74
N ILE A 661 2.73 -39.87 -14.29
CA ILE A 661 3.73 -40.26 -15.31
C ILE A 661 4.52 -41.54 -14.95
N PRO A 662 5.02 -41.74 -13.71
CA PRO A 662 5.70 -42.97 -13.31
C PRO A 662 4.80 -44.22 -13.39
N LYS A 663 3.49 -44.07 -13.17
CA LYS A 663 2.52 -45.18 -13.25
C LYS A 663 2.23 -45.54 -14.71
N TRP A 664 1.97 -44.55 -15.57
CA TRP A 664 1.80 -44.79 -17.01
C TRP A 664 3.06 -45.40 -17.62
N HIS A 665 4.25 -44.91 -17.24
CA HIS A 665 5.53 -45.51 -17.63
C HIS A 665 5.65 -46.96 -17.16
N GLN A 666 5.32 -47.26 -15.90
CA GLN A 666 5.37 -48.62 -15.36
C GLN A 666 4.34 -49.54 -16.03
N ALA A 667 3.13 -49.05 -16.33
CA ALA A 667 2.09 -49.80 -17.03
C ALA A 667 2.54 -50.14 -18.46
N CYS A 668 3.01 -49.15 -19.23
CA CYS A 668 3.60 -49.39 -20.56
C CYS A 668 4.79 -50.36 -20.52
N ALA A 669 5.67 -50.26 -19.52
CA ALA A 669 6.81 -51.16 -19.37
C ALA A 669 6.39 -52.60 -19.01
N THR A 670 5.34 -52.77 -18.21
CA THR A 670 4.77 -54.09 -17.89
C THR A 670 4.03 -54.67 -19.10
N LEU A 671 3.26 -53.87 -19.83
CA LEU A 671 2.56 -54.29 -21.04
C LEU A 671 3.55 -54.71 -22.15
N LEU A 672 4.64 -53.96 -22.32
CA LEU A 672 5.74 -54.31 -23.22
C LEU A 672 6.54 -55.54 -22.74
N ALA A 673 6.54 -55.85 -21.44
CA ALA A 673 7.15 -57.09 -20.95
C ALA A 673 6.34 -58.33 -21.34
N MET A 674 5.01 -58.23 -21.44
CA MET A 674 4.13 -59.34 -21.84
C MET A 674 4.39 -59.82 -23.28
N THR A 675 4.88 -58.96 -24.18
CA THR A 675 5.19 -59.35 -25.57
C THR A 675 6.43 -60.26 -25.71
N ASN A 676 7.02 -60.70 -24.59
CA ASN A 676 8.09 -61.69 -24.55
C ASN A 676 7.57 -63.11 -24.28
N GLU A 677 6.29 -63.27 -23.94
CA GLU A 677 5.64 -64.58 -23.86
C GLU A 677 5.23 -65.07 -25.27
N VAL A 678 5.22 -66.38 -25.50
CA VAL A 678 5.02 -66.95 -26.84
C VAL A 678 3.56 -66.87 -27.30
N ASP A 679 2.62 -67.00 -26.36
CA ASP A 679 1.18 -67.09 -26.59
C ASP A 679 0.42 -65.90 -25.96
N TYR A 680 0.99 -64.69 -25.99
CA TYR A 680 0.37 -63.50 -25.39
C TYR A 680 -0.87 -63.02 -26.17
N ASP A 681 -1.88 -62.55 -25.44
CA ASP A 681 -3.12 -62.03 -26.03
C ASP A 681 -2.89 -60.64 -26.66
N VAL A 682 -2.96 -60.60 -27.99
CA VAL A 682 -2.74 -59.40 -28.79
C VAL A 682 -3.91 -58.42 -28.70
N ASP A 683 -5.15 -58.90 -28.59
CA ASP A 683 -6.33 -58.04 -28.49
C ASP A 683 -6.37 -57.38 -27.10
N ALA A 684 -6.06 -58.14 -26.05
CA ALA A 684 -5.91 -57.60 -24.69
C ALA A 684 -4.71 -56.64 -24.57
N TYR A 685 -3.62 -56.87 -25.31
CA TYR A 685 -2.49 -55.94 -25.39
C TYR A 685 -2.90 -54.61 -26.05
N VAL A 686 -3.62 -54.66 -27.18
CA VAL A 686 -4.06 -53.45 -27.89
C VAL A 686 -5.05 -52.65 -27.05
N GLN A 687 -6.04 -53.29 -26.42
CA GLN A 687 -7.01 -52.60 -25.56
C GLN A 687 -6.33 -51.89 -24.39
N GLN A 688 -5.45 -52.58 -23.65
CA GLN A 688 -4.72 -51.97 -22.53
C GLN A 688 -3.79 -50.83 -22.99
N MET A 689 -3.23 -50.92 -24.20
CA MET A 689 -2.43 -49.82 -24.76
C MET A 689 -3.28 -48.61 -25.12
N GLU A 690 -4.48 -48.80 -25.70
CA GLU A 690 -5.42 -47.70 -25.94
C GLU A 690 -5.90 -47.06 -24.62
N ASP A 691 -6.24 -47.87 -23.61
CA ASP A 691 -6.69 -47.38 -22.30
C ASP A 691 -5.62 -46.50 -21.61
N ILE A 692 -4.36 -46.94 -21.58
CA ILE A 692 -3.24 -46.17 -21.00
C ILE A 692 -2.96 -44.89 -21.80
N LEU A 693 -3.02 -44.96 -23.13
CA LEU A 693 -2.84 -43.78 -23.99
C LEU A 693 -3.99 -42.77 -23.84
N ALA A 694 -5.22 -43.24 -23.61
CA ALA A 694 -6.38 -42.41 -23.34
C ALA A 694 -6.28 -41.69 -22.00
N GLU A 695 -5.95 -42.40 -20.90
CA GLU A 695 -5.78 -41.81 -19.57
C GLU A 695 -4.67 -40.74 -19.56
N ALA A 696 -3.51 -41.07 -20.14
CA ALA A 696 -2.41 -40.13 -20.27
C ALA A 696 -2.78 -38.93 -21.16
N GLY A 697 -3.46 -39.18 -22.27
CA GLY A 697 -3.95 -38.16 -23.20
C GLY A 697 -4.92 -37.17 -22.54
N GLU A 698 -5.88 -37.66 -21.75
CA GLU A 698 -6.81 -36.83 -20.99
C GLU A 698 -6.07 -35.98 -19.95
N GLY A 699 -5.13 -36.57 -19.20
CA GLY A 699 -4.30 -35.87 -18.21
C GLY A 699 -3.54 -34.68 -18.82
N PHE A 700 -2.85 -34.91 -19.95
CA PHE A 700 -2.15 -33.83 -20.66
C PHE A 700 -3.11 -32.81 -21.30
N LEU A 701 -4.27 -33.22 -21.81
CA LEU A 701 -5.25 -32.32 -22.41
C LEU A 701 -5.91 -31.41 -21.36
N ARG A 702 -6.24 -31.95 -20.19
CA ARG A 702 -6.76 -31.21 -19.03
C ARG A 702 -5.76 -30.16 -18.55
N LEU A 703 -4.49 -30.53 -18.40
CA LEU A 703 -3.41 -29.59 -18.05
C LEU A 703 -3.25 -28.49 -19.12
N LYS A 704 -3.21 -28.87 -20.41
CA LYS A 704 -3.13 -27.92 -21.54
C LYS A 704 -4.30 -26.93 -21.53
N SER A 705 -5.51 -27.38 -21.20
CA SER A 705 -6.69 -26.53 -21.09
C SER A 705 -6.52 -25.46 -20.00
N LYS A 706 -6.19 -25.87 -18.76
CA LYS A 706 -5.97 -24.91 -17.66
C LYS A 706 -4.84 -23.92 -17.95
N VAL A 707 -3.72 -24.39 -18.49
CA VAL A 707 -2.58 -23.53 -18.90
C VAL A 707 -3.01 -22.51 -19.96
N SER A 708 -3.90 -22.87 -20.87
CA SER A 708 -4.41 -21.96 -21.91
C SER A 708 -5.36 -20.90 -21.33
N ALA A 709 -6.24 -21.30 -20.42
CA ALA A 709 -7.14 -20.38 -19.72
C ALA A 709 -6.37 -19.37 -18.86
N PHE A 710 -5.45 -19.85 -18.01
CA PHE A 710 -4.60 -18.98 -17.18
C PHE A 710 -3.76 -18.01 -18.01
N ARG A 711 -3.27 -18.44 -19.19
CA ARG A 711 -2.55 -17.55 -20.12
C ARG A 711 -3.43 -16.41 -20.65
N ALA A 712 -4.71 -16.66 -20.93
CA ALA A 712 -5.62 -15.60 -21.39
C ALA A 712 -5.86 -14.56 -20.28
N GLU A 713 -6.10 -15.01 -19.05
CA GLU A 713 -6.34 -14.13 -17.89
C GLU A 713 -5.10 -13.27 -17.56
N LEU A 714 -3.89 -13.85 -17.67
CA LEU A 714 -2.63 -13.11 -17.54
C LEU A 714 -2.52 -11.97 -18.56
N GLN A 715 -3.01 -12.15 -19.79
CA GLN A 715 -2.97 -11.11 -20.83
C GLN A 715 -4.02 -10.01 -20.54
N ALA A 716 -5.21 -10.37 -20.05
CA ALA A 716 -6.23 -9.41 -19.65
C ALA A 716 -5.77 -8.48 -18.51
N GLU A 717 -5.09 -9.01 -17.48
CA GLU A 717 -4.53 -8.17 -16.41
C GLU A 717 -3.38 -7.28 -16.88
N GLU A 718 -2.55 -7.71 -17.84
CA GLU A 718 -1.54 -6.84 -18.46
C GLU A 718 -2.16 -5.72 -19.33
N GLU A 719 -3.38 -5.88 -19.83
CA GLU A 719 -4.13 -4.85 -20.56
C GLU A 719 -4.82 -3.88 -19.59
N MET A 720 -5.57 -4.37 -18.60
CA MET A 720 -6.13 -3.54 -17.53
C MET A 720 -5.04 -2.70 -16.83
N SER A 721 -3.86 -3.27 -16.64
CA SER A 721 -2.70 -2.61 -16.03
C SER A 721 -2.01 -1.56 -16.91
N ARG A 722 -2.24 -1.56 -18.22
CA ARG A 722 -1.83 -0.46 -19.11
C ARG A 722 -2.84 0.67 -19.01
N ASN A 723 -4.13 0.36 -19.09
CA ASN A 723 -5.21 1.35 -19.00
C ASN A 723 -5.17 2.15 -17.68
N ILE A 724 -4.90 1.49 -16.54
CA ILE A 724 -4.73 2.17 -15.23
C ILE A 724 -3.54 3.14 -15.21
N LYS A 725 -2.44 2.84 -15.94
CA LYS A 725 -1.26 3.71 -16.03
C LYS A 725 -1.48 4.91 -16.95
N GLU A 726 -2.38 4.81 -17.91
CA GLU A 726 -2.79 5.92 -18.78
C GLU A 726 -3.83 6.82 -18.08
N ALA A 727 -4.71 6.24 -17.25
CA ALA A 727 -5.67 6.98 -16.43
C ALA A 727 -5.02 7.75 -15.26
N ASN A 728 -3.94 7.23 -14.67
CA ASN A 728 -3.13 7.91 -13.66
C ASN A 728 -1.71 8.20 -14.17
N PRO A 729 -1.53 9.22 -15.06
CA PRO A 729 -0.20 9.64 -15.46
C PRO A 729 0.56 10.16 -14.23
N PRO A 730 1.87 9.86 -14.10
CA PRO A 730 2.64 10.33 -12.96
C PRO A 730 2.63 11.85 -12.92
N ARG A 731 2.25 12.42 -11.76
CA ARG A 731 2.41 13.86 -11.47
C ARG A 731 3.90 14.21 -11.42
N ASN A 732 4.49 14.39 -12.58
CA ASN A 732 5.82 14.96 -12.75
C ASN A 732 5.83 16.34 -12.07
N GLY A 733 6.53 16.42 -10.94
CA GLY A 733 6.70 17.65 -10.18
C GLY A 733 7.59 18.64 -10.92
N ARG A 734 7.06 19.29 -11.97
CA ARG A 734 7.64 20.50 -12.55
C ARG A 734 7.51 21.67 -11.56
N LEU A 735 8.41 21.67 -10.58
CA LEU A 735 8.88 22.89 -9.96
C LEU A 735 9.81 23.58 -10.98
N GLN A 736 9.18 24.36 -11.88
CA GLN A 736 9.78 25.14 -12.98
C GLN A 736 10.76 24.35 -13.87
#